data_AF-A0AAN6G8I7-F1
#
_entry.id   AF-A0AAN6G8I7-F1
#
_cell.length_a   1.000
_cell.length_b   1.000
_cell.length_c   1.000
_cell.angle_alpha   90.00
_cell.angle_beta   90.00
_cell.angle_gamma   90.00
#
_symmetry.space_group_name_H-M   'P 1'
#
loop_
_entity.id
_entity.type
_entity.pdbx_description
1 polymer ?
#
loop_
_entity_poly.entity_id
_entity_poly.type
_entity_poly.pdbx_seq_one_letter_code
_entity_poly.pdbx_strand_id
1 'polypeptide(L)'
;MATNGHANGNGSAAPNGSSGRKLTPTQRHYLVKALSCLEMQIEWAQLEKLGALTDYGYPFALERPKLKRLKAEMDQLEKDYISKSNKDDDDTGAAAGEVNDEIYESDAAMKRAEGIVPPVILSHLFHINLHTFPGLNQAPLKYWQARWQIILDEMAARNFSHSSERSEISRRHFFLLAATRYLGGYFARGVGIRGEGELRGPGPGEPGTERWGKGKQWGAGTNKRGLAKPIRMDANLIAKIDGLFEGKEKEVWQRAAKEAQRVRGDWQAWKEDIIENETGLEKTLNHLEIANMKNLPGGFRNATEYARNFAASMIYYLMVSGPGADDIYFIIKTIHLLFPYWGAKELLRVANAQKMIAGILGLFLARPLGAPSLLQRILSAIIGGQAKGFEKNLIVPLRKSINNPNIIQAIDNYVKKGSRIESRNIRLEAEKTGNDILAVILLRSQSFNEKDVLEMQTAYVNSPLRGDLNSAYPGDCKLEEGERRDPPNLTQPDAHLALTFARSKLYLRNALKKRDRQQASAMANGSLIPTVIKETLNQVFYPSIREIAHHANLASRLGDLEAFNKDMLKLRASGDKRFESWVALAARHEQSLYLLFHECASIAQPLFDWFQIGSDYMALSTSDPCRPSNDSAPRVEVNVEKLIEESNLTDEEFEGVIKELNRLQTYILWQKVWYDLELRKMYLLALPEAAAPSGLSSNDIPTENMRARIQDTDKLLRDLMVAEGVEIEDGVCDVPTRGTETNDYPWAWFDLPDFIGQQVTRGHEQAPPRYVPKVLSAKIPALNHTRKVLPAFVAAIDRATPDWKNGFENKPGMCGPIGGGPSRTGTTTAAQSSVDVPSSYGGEEKKKKKFGLFGKKK
;
A
#
# COMPACT_ATOMS: atom_id res chain seq x y z
N MET A 1 35.53 -44.72 -38.22
CA MET A 1 36.49 -44.38 -39.30
C MET A 1 36.53 -42.87 -39.45
N ALA A 2 37.71 -42.29 -39.69
CA ALA A 2 37.98 -40.87 -40.04
C ALA A 2 37.50 -39.78 -39.02
N THR A 3 38.35 -39.13 -38.19
CA THR A 3 39.40 -38.08 -38.46
C THR A 3 38.82 -36.73 -38.88
N ASN A 4 39.18 -35.53 -38.40
CA ASN A 4 40.18 -34.97 -37.44
C ASN A 4 39.53 -33.72 -36.77
N GLY A 5 39.99 -33.06 -35.71
CA GLY A 5 41.29 -33.05 -35.05
C GLY A 5 42.04 -31.73 -35.29
N HIS A 6 41.98 -30.79 -34.35
CA HIS A 6 43.10 -29.88 -33.99
C HIS A 6 42.79 -29.11 -32.69
N ALA A 7 43.65 -29.28 -31.69
CA ALA A 7 43.72 -28.41 -30.52
C ALA A 7 44.83 -27.36 -30.73
N ASN A 8 44.66 -26.19 -30.13
CA ASN A 8 45.79 -25.35 -29.73
C ASN A 8 45.41 -24.66 -28.42
N GLY A 9 46.08 -25.03 -27.34
CA GLY A 9 45.89 -24.41 -26.04
C GLY A 9 46.76 -23.17 -25.91
N ASN A 10 46.22 -22.13 -25.27
CA ASN A 10 47.03 -21.15 -24.58
C ASN A 10 46.43 -20.97 -23.19
N GLY A 11 47.17 -21.42 -22.16
CA GLY A 11 46.75 -21.26 -20.78
C GLY A 11 46.83 -19.79 -20.38
N SER A 12 45.74 -19.24 -19.90
CA SER A 12 45.68 -17.90 -19.30
C SER A 12 44.60 -17.93 -18.24
N ALA A 13 45.03 -18.04 -16.98
CA ALA A 13 44.26 -17.99 -15.73
C ALA A 13 42.77 -18.36 -15.82
N ALA A 14 42.40 -19.54 -15.32
CA ALA A 14 41.01 -19.79 -14.94
C ALA A 14 40.54 -18.67 -14.01
N PRO A 15 39.36 -18.05 -14.23
CA PRO A 15 38.79 -17.16 -13.24
C PRO A 15 38.53 -17.96 -11.97
N ASN A 16 39.01 -17.47 -10.83
CA ASN A 16 38.75 -18.09 -9.53
C ASN A 16 37.24 -18.35 -9.40
N GLY A 17 36.85 -19.62 -9.22
CA GLY A 17 35.45 -19.99 -9.14
C GLY A 17 34.77 -19.31 -7.95
N SER A 18 33.59 -18.72 -8.18
CA SER A 18 32.82 -18.13 -7.09
C SER A 18 32.37 -19.21 -6.10
N SER A 19 32.72 -19.02 -4.85
CA SER A 19 32.52 -19.98 -3.77
C SER A 19 31.09 -19.96 -3.24
N GLY A 20 30.36 -21.07 -3.44
CA GLY A 20 29.37 -21.60 -2.50
C GLY A 20 27.97 -20.97 -2.42
N ARG A 21 27.82 -19.64 -2.52
CA ARG A 21 26.59 -18.93 -2.12
C ARG A 21 25.48 -18.93 -3.19
N LYS A 22 24.89 -20.10 -3.48
CA LYS A 22 23.79 -20.28 -4.47
C LYS A 22 22.41 -20.34 -3.81
N LEU A 23 21.40 -19.75 -4.45
CA LEU A 23 19.99 -19.86 -4.02
C LEU A 23 19.21 -20.88 -4.85
N THR A 24 18.26 -21.58 -4.21
CA THR A 24 17.26 -22.38 -4.94
C THR A 24 16.33 -21.48 -5.78
N PRO A 25 15.73 -21.98 -6.88
CA PRO A 25 14.78 -21.20 -7.68
C PRO A 25 13.61 -20.62 -6.88
N THR A 26 13.12 -21.34 -5.87
CA THR A 26 12.06 -20.86 -4.96
C THR A 26 12.57 -19.71 -4.07
N GLN A 27 13.78 -19.80 -3.54
CA GLN A 27 14.41 -18.71 -2.77
C GLN A 27 14.65 -17.48 -3.65
N ARG A 28 15.13 -17.64 -4.89
CA ARG A 28 15.27 -16.53 -5.87
C ARG A 28 13.92 -15.84 -6.10
N HIS A 29 12.84 -16.60 -6.28
CA HIS A 29 11.48 -16.06 -6.44
C HIS A 29 11.06 -15.20 -5.23
N TYR A 30 11.23 -15.72 -4.02
CA TYR A 30 10.80 -15.00 -2.81
C TYR A 30 11.73 -13.83 -2.46
N LEU A 31 13.01 -13.90 -2.78
CA LEU A 31 13.96 -12.79 -2.60
C LEU A 31 13.59 -11.59 -3.47
N VAL A 32 13.44 -11.77 -4.79
CA VAL A 32 13.07 -10.67 -5.71
C VAL A 32 11.72 -10.07 -5.33
N LYS A 33 10.74 -10.91 -4.96
CA LYS A 33 9.45 -10.43 -4.46
C LYS A 33 9.57 -9.63 -3.15
N ALA A 34 10.39 -10.11 -2.20
CA ALA A 34 10.59 -9.42 -0.94
C ALA A 34 11.27 -8.06 -1.14
N LEU A 35 12.38 -8.02 -1.88
CA LEU A 35 13.12 -6.79 -2.19
C LEU A 35 12.25 -5.77 -2.93
N SER A 36 11.44 -6.21 -3.90
CA SER A 36 10.47 -5.36 -4.60
C SER A 36 9.43 -4.74 -3.67
N CYS A 37 8.93 -5.48 -2.66
CA CYS A 37 7.97 -4.95 -1.69
C CYS A 37 8.64 -4.03 -0.66
N LEU A 38 9.86 -4.37 -0.22
CA LEU A 38 10.65 -3.59 0.73
C LEU A 38 10.99 -2.20 0.17
N GLU A 39 11.55 -2.14 -1.04
CA GLU A 39 11.89 -0.86 -1.68
C GLU A 39 10.64 -0.03 -1.93
N MET A 40 9.56 -0.65 -2.41
CA MET A 40 8.32 0.07 -2.67
C MET A 40 7.75 0.74 -1.41
N GLN A 41 7.94 0.18 -0.21
CA GLN A 41 7.58 0.87 1.05
C GLN A 41 8.48 2.06 1.36
N ILE A 42 9.79 1.96 1.09
CA ILE A 42 10.72 3.08 1.24
C ILE A 42 10.34 4.22 0.29
N GLU A 43 10.00 3.91 -0.96
CA GLU A 43 9.57 4.89 -1.96
C GLU A 43 8.21 5.51 -1.62
N TRP A 44 7.23 4.71 -1.16
CA TRP A 44 5.93 5.23 -0.71
C TRP A 44 6.08 6.25 0.42
N ALA A 45 6.96 5.99 1.39
CA ALA A 45 7.25 6.92 2.48
C ALA A 45 7.89 8.24 2.00
N GLN A 46 8.48 8.28 0.79
CA GLN A 46 8.94 9.54 0.21
C GLN A 46 7.78 10.43 -0.24
N LEU A 47 6.61 9.88 -0.62
CA LEU A 47 5.47 10.70 -1.07
C LEU A 47 4.80 11.53 0.06
N GLU A 48 5.10 11.26 1.34
CA GLU A 48 4.74 12.15 2.46
C GLU A 48 5.75 13.32 2.66
N LYS A 49 6.77 13.41 1.80
CA LYS A 49 7.79 14.47 1.80
C LYS A 49 7.50 15.56 0.78
N LEU A 50 7.83 16.78 1.17
CA LEU A 50 7.67 17.97 0.32
C LEU A 50 8.52 17.82 -0.95
N GLY A 51 7.96 18.10 -2.12
CA GLY A 51 8.67 18.06 -3.41
C GLY A 51 9.02 16.66 -3.94
N ALA A 52 8.52 15.57 -3.34
CA ALA A 52 8.89 14.19 -3.73
C ALA A 52 8.62 13.86 -5.22
N LEU A 53 7.57 14.44 -5.82
CA LEU A 53 7.24 14.25 -7.23
C LEU A 53 8.23 14.90 -8.21
N THR A 54 9.12 15.78 -7.76
CA THR A 54 10.12 16.43 -8.63
C THR A 54 11.18 15.44 -9.17
N ASP A 55 11.32 14.25 -8.56
CA ASP A 55 12.22 13.19 -9.04
C ASP A 55 11.51 12.12 -9.90
N TYR A 56 10.20 12.23 -10.13
CA TYR A 56 9.45 11.38 -11.06
C TYR A 56 9.63 11.80 -12.54
N GLY A 57 10.09 13.03 -12.81
CA GLY A 57 10.22 13.57 -14.17
C GLY A 57 8.90 14.01 -14.80
N TYR A 58 8.87 14.18 -16.13
CA TYR A 58 7.68 14.60 -16.87
C TYR A 58 6.50 13.65 -16.59
N PRO A 59 5.25 14.12 -16.42
CA PRO A 59 4.75 15.49 -16.59
C PRO A 59 4.90 16.37 -15.34
N PHE A 60 5.49 15.88 -14.24
CA PHE A 60 5.75 16.72 -13.07
C PHE A 60 6.83 17.77 -13.35
N ALA A 61 6.80 18.87 -12.60
CA ALA A 61 7.82 19.89 -12.68
C ALA A 61 9.06 19.43 -11.89
N LEU A 62 10.24 19.58 -12.47
CA LEU A 62 11.53 19.29 -11.82
C LEU A 62 11.86 20.28 -10.69
N GLU A 63 11.28 21.48 -10.76
CA GLU A 63 11.25 22.48 -9.69
C GLU A 63 9.90 22.42 -8.95
N ARG A 64 9.91 22.67 -7.64
CA ARG A 64 8.69 22.55 -6.83
C ARG A 64 7.75 23.76 -7.01
N PRO A 65 6.42 23.54 -7.14
CA PRO A 65 5.45 24.64 -7.14
C PRO A 65 5.31 25.29 -5.75
N LYS A 66 5.27 26.63 -5.69
CA LYS A 66 5.04 27.39 -4.45
C LYS A 66 3.57 27.36 -3.99
N LEU A 67 3.34 27.06 -2.72
CA LEU A 67 2.02 26.88 -2.09
C LEU A 67 1.41 28.20 -1.58
N LYS A 68 1.42 29.26 -2.42
CA LYS A 68 0.96 30.62 -2.07
C LYS A 68 -0.41 30.69 -1.36
N ARG A 69 -1.33 29.78 -1.68
CA ARG A 69 -2.65 29.68 -1.02
C ARG A 69 -2.55 29.18 0.42
N LEU A 70 -1.75 28.15 0.69
CA LEU A 70 -1.56 27.62 2.04
C LEU A 70 -0.94 28.69 2.93
N LYS A 71 0.08 29.40 2.42
CA LYS A 71 0.68 30.56 3.09
C LYS A 71 -0.39 31.59 3.48
N ALA A 72 -1.18 32.08 2.54
CA ALA A 72 -2.25 33.05 2.82
C ALA A 72 -3.34 32.53 3.80
N GLU A 73 -3.70 31.25 3.75
CA GLU A 73 -4.63 30.64 4.73
C GLU A 73 -4.05 30.63 6.15
N MET A 74 -2.75 30.40 6.28
CA MET A 74 -2.08 30.30 7.57
C MET A 74 -1.69 31.66 8.14
N ASP A 75 -1.25 32.60 7.30
CA ASP A 75 -1.09 34.03 7.64
C ASP A 75 -2.41 34.64 8.16
N GLN A 76 -3.57 34.17 7.66
CA GLN A 76 -4.89 34.62 8.14
C GLN A 76 -5.28 33.95 9.46
N LEU A 77 -5.06 32.64 9.62
CA LEU A 77 -5.30 31.94 10.88
C LEU A 77 -4.47 32.52 12.04
N GLU A 78 -3.24 32.95 11.76
CA GLU A 78 -2.38 33.65 12.72
C GLU A 78 -2.95 35.03 13.11
N LYS A 79 -3.44 35.83 12.15
CA LYS A 79 -4.10 37.12 12.44
C LYS A 79 -5.42 36.96 13.19
N ASP A 80 -6.22 35.95 12.85
CA ASP A 80 -7.47 35.60 13.53
C ASP A 80 -7.23 35.08 14.97
N TYR A 81 -6.01 34.62 15.26
CA TYR A 81 -5.55 34.24 16.60
C TYR A 81 -5.10 35.48 17.41
N ILE A 82 -4.20 36.30 16.84
CA ILE A 82 -3.70 37.55 17.45
C ILE A 82 -4.84 38.53 17.78
N SER A 83 -5.88 38.58 16.95
CA SER A 83 -7.05 39.47 17.16
C SER A 83 -8.04 38.96 18.21
N LYS A 84 -7.91 37.72 18.70
CA LYS A 84 -8.77 37.15 19.76
C LYS A 84 -8.13 37.19 21.16
N SER A 85 -6.85 37.52 21.28
CA SER A 85 -6.16 37.64 22.57
C SER A 85 -6.30 39.06 23.16
N ASN A 86 -7.38 39.27 23.91
CA ASN A 86 -7.56 40.26 24.99
C ASN A 86 -8.95 40.02 25.60
N LYS A 87 -9.16 39.78 26.91
CA LYS A 87 -8.28 39.91 28.10
C LYS A 87 -8.34 38.63 28.97
N ASP A 88 -7.47 38.58 29.99
CA ASP A 88 -7.52 37.71 31.18
C ASP A 88 -6.85 36.31 31.14
N ASP A 89 -5.94 36.04 30.19
CA ASP A 89 -4.95 34.96 30.31
C ASP A 89 -3.56 35.48 29.88
N ASP A 90 -2.77 35.95 30.85
CA ASP A 90 -1.41 36.47 30.67
C ASP A 90 -0.37 35.39 30.99
N ASP A 91 -0.14 34.46 30.04
CA ASP A 91 1.16 33.79 29.75
C ASP A 91 1.02 32.73 28.63
N THR A 92 1.02 33.13 27.35
CA THR A 92 1.35 32.23 26.20
C THR A 92 1.98 32.99 25.03
N GLY A 93 2.99 33.81 25.32
CA GLY A 93 3.69 34.64 24.33
C GLY A 93 4.72 33.90 23.44
N ALA A 94 4.36 32.80 22.77
CA ALA A 94 5.26 32.17 21.78
C ALA A 94 4.55 31.29 20.72
N ALA A 95 4.92 31.50 19.45
CA ALA A 95 4.81 30.58 18.31
C ALA A 95 3.41 30.00 17.97
N ALA A 96 2.63 30.77 17.21
CA ALA A 96 1.96 30.18 16.05
C ALA A 96 3.07 29.68 15.10
N GLY A 97 3.05 28.40 14.72
CA GLY A 97 4.12 27.84 13.89
C GLY A 97 4.01 28.30 12.44
N GLU A 98 5.05 28.96 11.91
CA GLU A 98 5.20 29.16 10.47
C GLU A 98 5.14 27.81 9.74
N VAL A 99 4.02 27.53 9.07
CA VAL A 99 3.97 26.55 7.98
C VAL A 99 4.22 27.32 6.69
N ASN A 100 5.46 27.78 6.57
CA ASN A 100 5.93 28.48 5.38
C ASN A 100 6.45 27.42 4.39
N ASP A 101 5.86 27.32 3.20
CA ASP A 101 6.38 26.43 2.15
C ASP A 101 7.73 26.95 1.59
N GLU A 102 8.15 28.13 2.03
CA GLU A 102 9.46 28.75 1.80
C GLU A 102 10.41 28.61 3.02
N ILE A 103 10.17 27.64 3.93
CA ILE A 103 11.07 27.26 5.06
C ILE A 103 12.52 27.00 4.61
N TYR A 104 12.72 26.59 3.35
CA TYR A 104 14.01 26.19 2.81
C TYR A 104 14.56 27.22 1.82
N GLU A 105 15.83 27.58 2.00
CA GLU A 105 16.57 28.55 1.16
C GLU A 105 16.61 28.18 -0.33
N SER A 106 16.48 26.89 -0.65
CA SER A 106 16.41 26.36 -2.01
C SER A 106 15.78 24.96 -2.02
N ASP A 107 15.30 24.50 -3.17
CA ASP A 107 14.82 23.11 -3.33
C ASP A 107 15.94 22.09 -3.04
N ALA A 108 17.21 22.42 -3.31
CA ALA A 108 18.35 21.56 -2.95
C ALA A 108 18.63 21.53 -1.43
N ALA A 109 18.32 22.60 -0.69
CA ALA A 109 18.33 22.57 0.78
C ALA A 109 17.14 21.77 1.33
N MET A 110 15.95 21.95 0.74
CA MET A 110 14.74 21.18 1.06
C MET A 110 14.98 19.68 0.89
N LYS A 111 15.44 19.21 -0.28
CA LYS A 111 15.65 17.77 -0.54
C LYS A 111 16.64 17.12 0.44
N ARG A 112 17.71 17.85 0.80
CA ARG A 112 18.68 17.39 1.82
C ARG A 112 18.07 17.35 3.22
N ALA A 113 17.25 18.33 3.58
CA ALA A 113 16.57 18.34 4.87
C ALA A 113 15.50 17.24 4.97
N GLU A 114 14.64 17.09 3.97
CA GLU A 114 13.66 16.00 3.87
C GLU A 114 14.31 14.61 3.71
N GLY A 115 15.58 14.56 3.29
CA GLY A 115 16.30 13.32 3.00
C GLY A 115 15.58 12.52 1.93
N ILE A 116 15.19 13.17 0.82
CA ILE A 116 14.45 12.52 -0.26
C ILE A 116 15.38 11.53 -0.98
N VAL A 117 14.96 10.27 -1.03
CA VAL A 117 15.58 9.25 -1.87
C VAL A 117 14.85 9.25 -3.23
N PRO A 118 15.56 9.34 -4.37
CA PRO A 118 14.93 9.26 -5.68
C PRO A 118 14.20 7.91 -5.89
N PRO A 119 12.95 7.90 -6.36
CA PRO A 119 12.19 6.68 -6.58
C PRO A 119 12.62 5.99 -7.88
N VAL A 120 12.80 4.67 -7.83
CA VAL A 120 13.17 3.82 -8.96
C VAL A 120 11.96 3.02 -9.44
N ILE A 121 11.33 2.28 -8.53
CA ILE A 121 10.19 1.39 -8.78
C ILE A 121 8.92 2.18 -9.08
N LEU A 122 8.52 3.10 -8.19
CA LEU A 122 7.29 3.88 -8.32
C LEU A 122 7.37 4.89 -9.46
N SER A 123 8.55 5.45 -9.71
CA SER A 123 8.78 6.29 -10.90
C SER A 123 8.58 5.48 -12.17
N HIS A 124 9.21 4.29 -12.27
CA HIS A 124 9.05 3.43 -13.43
C HIS A 124 7.59 2.98 -13.63
N LEU A 125 6.90 2.55 -12.56
CA LEU A 125 5.49 2.18 -12.60
C LEU A 125 4.57 3.36 -12.94
N PHE A 126 4.89 4.58 -12.49
CA PHE A 126 4.17 5.78 -12.90
C PHE A 126 4.22 5.94 -14.43
N HIS A 127 5.41 5.88 -15.01
CA HIS A 127 5.62 6.10 -16.45
C HIS A 127 5.01 5.01 -17.33
N ILE A 128 5.24 3.74 -17.02
CA ILE A 128 4.78 2.64 -17.89
C ILE A 128 3.32 2.26 -17.67
N ASN A 129 2.72 2.64 -16.52
CA ASN A 129 1.40 2.15 -16.12
C ASN A 129 0.43 3.28 -15.75
N LEU A 130 0.72 4.15 -14.77
CA LEU A 130 -0.27 5.16 -14.37
C LEU A 130 -0.46 6.27 -15.43
N HIS A 131 0.64 6.74 -16.02
CA HIS A 131 0.63 7.80 -17.03
C HIS A 131 0.13 7.31 -18.39
N THR A 132 0.23 6.02 -18.69
CA THR A 132 -0.29 5.42 -19.94
C THR A 132 -1.80 5.16 -19.92
N PHE A 133 -2.46 5.27 -18.75
CA PHE A 133 -3.90 5.03 -18.60
C PHE A 133 -4.73 5.95 -19.53
N PRO A 134 -5.78 5.44 -20.21
CA PRO A 134 -6.58 6.21 -21.15
C PRO A 134 -7.17 7.48 -20.53
N GLY A 135 -6.81 8.64 -21.09
CA GLY A 135 -7.19 9.97 -20.58
C GLY A 135 -6.10 10.62 -19.74
N LEU A 136 -5.43 9.89 -18.84
CA LEU A 136 -4.26 10.40 -18.11
C LEU A 136 -3.08 10.65 -19.05
N ASN A 137 -2.90 9.78 -20.06
CA ASN A 137 -1.90 9.92 -21.12
C ASN A 137 -2.06 11.17 -22.01
N GLN A 138 -3.23 11.84 -21.93
CA GLN A 138 -3.56 13.07 -22.66
C GLN A 138 -3.84 14.24 -21.71
N ALA A 139 -3.69 14.05 -20.38
CA ALA A 139 -4.01 15.07 -19.41
C ALA A 139 -3.04 16.27 -19.55
N PRO A 140 -3.57 17.51 -19.57
CA PRO A 140 -2.73 18.70 -19.81
C PRO A 140 -1.71 18.89 -18.69
N LEU A 141 -0.54 19.45 -19.00
CA LEU A 141 0.56 19.63 -18.03
C LEU A 141 0.12 20.28 -16.70
N LYS A 142 -0.81 21.25 -16.80
CA LYS A 142 -1.47 21.93 -15.67
C LYS A 142 -2.15 20.96 -14.69
N TYR A 143 -2.73 19.86 -15.17
CA TYR A 143 -3.35 18.82 -14.35
C TYR A 143 -2.33 18.15 -13.42
N TRP A 144 -1.13 17.89 -13.92
CA TRP A 144 -0.07 17.28 -13.13
C TRP A 144 0.61 18.30 -12.21
N GLN A 145 1.17 19.36 -12.78
CA GLN A 145 2.01 20.34 -12.08
C GLN A 145 1.22 21.28 -11.17
N ALA A 146 0.03 21.72 -11.60
CA ALA A 146 -0.78 22.70 -10.87
C ALA A 146 -1.98 22.09 -10.14
N ARG A 147 -2.13 20.75 -10.11
CA ARG A 147 -3.11 20.04 -9.27
C ARG A 147 -2.45 18.97 -8.42
N TRP A 148 -2.05 17.84 -9.01
CA TRP A 148 -1.58 16.68 -8.24
C TRP A 148 -0.29 16.95 -7.47
N GLN A 149 0.69 17.62 -8.09
CA GLN A 149 1.93 18.02 -7.42
C GLN A 149 1.64 18.97 -6.24
N ILE A 150 0.79 19.98 -6.45
CA ILE A 150 0.36 20.91 -5.38
C ILE A 150 -0.44 20.20 -4.27
N ILE A 151 -1.29 19.21 -4.58
CA ILE A 151 -2.03 18.46 -3.55
C ILE A 151 -1.08 17.68 -2.64
N LEU A 152 -0.11 16.95 -3.19
CA LEU A 152 0.83 16.18 -2.37
C LEU A 152 1.76 17.11 -1.58
N ASP A 153 2.23 18.20 -2.18
CA ASP A 153 3.01 19.22 -1.48
C ASP A 153 2.19 19.90 -0.36
N GLU A 154 0.90 20.22 -0.58
CA GLU A 154 0.01 20.75 0.45
C GLU A 154 -0.23 19.72 1.59
N MET A 155 -0.36 18.43 1.26
CA MET A 155 -0.48 17.37 2.26
C MET A 155 0.79 17.23 3.11
N ALA A 156 1.96 17.26 2.47
CA ALA A 156 3.24 17.22 3.16
C ALA A 156 3.45 18.47 4.05
N ALA A 157 3.13 19.65 3.55
CA ALA A 157 3.25 20.92 4.28
C ALA A 157 2.31 21.00 5.50
N ARG A 158 1.06 20.49 5.38
CA ARG A 158 0.12 20.38 6.52
C ARG A 158 0.55 19.36 7.59
N ASN A 159 1.68 18.67 7.39
CA ASN A 159 2.38 17.86 8.38
C ASN A 159 1.48 16.86 9.13
N PHE A 160 0.64 16.13 8.40
CA PHE A 160 -0.22 15.11 9.01
C PHE A 160 0.62 14.11 9.83
N SER A 161 0.15 13.76 11.02
CA SER A 161 0.92 12.96 11.98
C SER A 161 1.33 11.59 11.43
N HIS A 162 2.54 11.16 11.78
CA HIS A 162 3.13 9.87 11.42
C HIS A 162 2.62 8.72 12.31
N SER A 163 2.76 7.47 11.87
CA SER A 163 2.33 6.29 12.63
C SER A 163 3.05 6.16 13.98
N SER A 164 4.35 6.49 14.03
CA SER A 164 5.13 6.47 15.28
C SER A 164 4.65 7.50 16.32
N GLU A 165 4.37 8.74 15.93
CA GLU A 165 3.82 9.77 16.83
C GLU A 165 2.48 9.35 17.47
N ARG A 166 1.70 8.54 16.74
CA ARG A 166 0.42 8.01 17.22
C ARG A 166 0.55 6.73 18.02
N SER A 167 1.70 6.05 17.96
CA SER A 167 1.83 4.65 18.36
C SER A 167 0.73 3.75 17.74
N GLU A 168 0.30 4.03 16.51
CA GLU A 168 -0.76 3.31 15.77
C GLU A 168 -0.45 3.35 14.26
N ILE A 169 -0.83 2.33 13.47
CA ILE A 169 -0.78 2.44 12.00
C ILE A 169 -1.75 3.53 11.55
N SER A 170 -1.21 4.60 10.95
CA SER A 170 -2.06 5.60 10.31
C SER A 170 -2.78 5.00 9.10
N ARG A 171 -4.01 5.44 8.83
CA ARG A 171 -4.76 4.94 7.64
C ARG A 171 -4.04 5.21 6.33
N ARG A 172 -3.21 6.27 6.23
CA ARG A 172 -2.38 6.54 5.05
C ARG A 172 -1.39 5.40 4.87
N HIS A 173 -0.64 5.07 5.91
CA HIS A 173 0.30 3.94 5.92
C HIS A 173 -0.38 2.61 5.58
N PHE A 174 -1.54 2.31 6.17
CA PHE A 174 -2.33 1.12 5.81
C PHE A 174 -2.63 1.02 4.30
N PHE A 175 -3.03 2.13 3.65
CA PHE A 175 -3.28 2.11 2.21
C PHE A 175 -1.99 1.93 1.39
N LEU A 176 -0.84 2.42 1.87
CA LEU A 176 0.46 2.17 1.23
C LEU A 176 0.89 0.70 1.37
N LEU A 177 0.66 0.07 2.53
CA LEU A 177 0.87 -1.37 2.74
C LEU A 177 -0.02 -2.21 1.82
N ALA A 178 -1.30 -1.85 1.74
CA ALA A 178 -2.26 -2.49 0.84
C ALA A 178 -1.83 -2.33 -0.63
N ALA A 179 -1.40 -1.12 -1.03
CA ALA A 179 -0.89 -0.86 -2.38
C ALA A 179 0.31 -1.74 -2.72
N THR A 180 1.34 -1.82 -1.84
CA THR A 180 2.50 -2.69 -2.07
C THR A 180 2.16 -4.18 -2.10
N ARG A 181 1.17 -4.65 -1.32
CA ARG A 181 0.74 -6.06 -1.39
C ARG A 181 0.36 -6.49 -2.81
N TYR A 182 -0.21 -5.59 -3.61
CA TYR A 182 -0.58 -5.81 -5.01
C TYR A 182 0.53 -5.36 -5.98
N LEU A 183 0.95 -4.10 -5.89
CA LEU A 183 1.88 -3.49 -6.84
C LEU A 183 3.30 -4.04 -6.71
N GLY A 184 3.76 -4.42 -5.51
CA GLY A 184 5.05 -5.09 -5.33
C GLY A 184 5.07 -6.49 -5.95
N GLY A 185 3.93 -7.18 -5.95
CA GLY A 185 3.77 -8.45 -6.67
C GLY A 185 3.69 -8.30 -8.19
N TYR A 186 3.03 -7.25 -8.67
CA TYR A 186 2.98 -6.86 -10.09
C TYR A 186 4.38 -6.48 -10.61
N PHE A 187 5.07 -5.57 -9.92
CA PHE A 187 6.43 -5.16 -10.26
C PHE A 187 7.38 -6.35 -10.28
N ALA A 188 7.40 -7.13 -9.19
CA ALA A 188 8.26 -8.32 -9.12
C ALA A 188 8.06 -9.23 -10.33
N ARG A 189 6.82 -9.49 -10.77
CA ARG A 189 6.55 -10.36 -11.94
C ARG A 189 7.11 -9.81 -13.27
N GLY A 190 7.34 -8.51 -13.40
CA GLY A 190 8.07 -7.91 -14.51
C GLY A 190 9.59 -7.82 -14.32
N VAL A 191 10.13 -8.34 -13.22
CA VAL A 191 11.58 -8.48 -13.00
C VAL A 191 12.01 -9.91 -13.35
N GLY A 192 12.69 -10.08 -14.49
CA GLY A 192 13.25 -11.37 -14.88
C GLY A 192 14.46 -11.74 -14.02
N ILE A 193 14.66 -13.04 -13.74
CA ILE A 193 15.81 -13.51 -12.97
C ILE A 193 16.84 -14.17 -13.88
N ARG A 194 18.09 -13.78 -13.70
CA ARG A 194 19.28 -14.46 -14.25
C ARG A 194 20.01 -15.20 -13.15
N GLY A 195 20.70 -16.27 -13.53
CA GLY A 195 21.51 -17.10 -12.64
C GLY A 195 21.91 -18.38 -13.35
N GLU A 196 22.68 -19.24 -12.69
CA GLU A 196 23.02 -20.55 -13.22
C GLU A 196 21.74 -21.39 -13.43
N GLY A 197 21.60 -21.96 -14.63
CA GLY A 197 20.40 -22.69 -15.07
C GLY A 197 19.25 -21.82 -15.61
N GLU A 198 19.31 -20.49 -15.48
CA GLU A 198 18.30 -19.58 -16.02
C GLU A 198 18.78 -18.97 -17.36
N LEU A 199 17.97 -19.11 -18.41
CA LEU A 199 18.27 -18.58 -19.74
C LEU A 199 17.86 -17.11 -19.84
N ARG A 200 18.73 -16.27 -20.43
CA ARG A 200 18.43 -14.87 -20.76
C ARG A 200 17.36 -14.79 -21.85
N GLY A 201 16.42 -13.84 -21.72
CA GLY A 201 15.35 -13.61 -22.70
C GLY A 201 14.07 -14.40 -22.42
N PRO A 202 12.93 -13.99 -23.04
CA PRO A 202 11.80 -14.88 -23.18
C PRO A 202 12.27 -16.15 -23.90
N GLY A 203 11.72 -17.30 -23.50
CA GLY A 203 12.11 -18.58 -24.09
C GLY A 203 11.79 -18.70 -25.57
N PRO A 204 12.49 -19.59 -26.30
CA PRO A 204 12.04 -20.01 -27.61
C PRO A 204 10.66 -20.67 -27.45
N GLY A 205 9.71 -20.23 -28.27
CA GLY A 205 8.31 -20.61 -28.15
C GLY A 205 7.70 -21.05 -29.48
N GLU A 206 6.45 -21.52 -29.42
CA GLU A 206 5.73 -21.96 -30.63
C GLU A 206 5.34 -20.76 -31.51
N PRO A 207 5.26 -20.92 -32.85
CA PRO A 207 4.96 -19.82 -33.77
C PRO A 207 3.50 -19.34 -33.69
N GLY A 208 3.30 -18.02 -33.63
CA GLY A 208 1.98 -17.37 -33.65
C GLY A 208 1.66 -16.68 -34.99
N THR A 209 0.37 -16.41 -35.24
CA THR A 209 -0.14 -15.71 -36.44
C THR A 209 -0.36 -14.22 -36.15
N GLU A 210 0.04 -13.33 -37.07
CA GLU A 210 0.62 -12.04 -36.67
C GLU A 210 -0.15 -10.77 -37.11
N ARG A 211 -0.18 -9.76 -36.22
CA ARG A 211 -0.48 -8.34 -36.56
C ARG A 211 0.78 -7.47 -36.76
N TRP A 212 1.91 -7.88 -36.19
CA TRP A 212 3.13 -7.05 -36.07
C TRP A 212 4.34 -7.50 -36.90
N GLY A 213 4.21 -8.51 -37.76
CA GLY A 213 5.34 -9.07 -38.53
C GLY A 213 6.39 -9.82 -37.70
N LYS A 214 6.08 -10.03 -36.41
CA LYS A 214 6.77 -10.87 -35.43
C LYS A 214 5.69 -11.30 -34.44
N GLY A 215 5.16 -12.51 -34.56
CA GLY A 215 4.21 -13.04 -33.58
C GLY A 215 4.88 -13.16 -32.21
N LYS A 216 4.08 -13.17 -31.13
CA LYS A 216 4.56 -13.64 -29.83
C LYS A 216 4.92 -15.13 -29.93
N GLN A 217 6.13 -15.44 -30.40
CA GLN A 217 6.73 -16.78 -30.45
C GLN A 217 7.07 -17.26 -29.03
N TRP A 218 6.05 -17.32 -28.18
CA TRP A 218 6.14 -17.22 -26.72
C TRP A 218 5.49 -18.42 -26.02
N GLY A 219 5.72 -19.62 -26.54
CA GLY A 219 5.44 -20.89 -25.86
C GLY A 219 5.90 -20.90 -24.39
N ALA A 220 5.22 -21.72 -23.59
CA ALA A 220 5.21 -21.72 -22.12
C ALA A 220 6.59 -21.51 -21.45
N GLY A 221 6.97 -20.25 -21.18
CA GLY A 221 8.31 -19.97 -20.67
C GLY A 221 8.78 -18.51 -20.68
N THR A 222 8.01 -17.55 -21.20
CA THR A 222 8.54 -16.24 -21.62
C THR A 222 8.83 -15.23 -20.51
N ASN A 223 8.23 -15.37 -19.34
CA ASN A 223 8.77 -14.80 -18.10
C ASN A 223 8.68 -15.76 -16.91
N LYS A 224 8.55 -17.07 -17.19
CA LYS A 224 8.54 -18.11 -16.14
C LYS A 224 9.94 -18.41 -15.58
N ARG A 225 11.00 -17.82 -16.15
CA ARG A 225 12.41 -17.96 -15.75
C ARG A 225 12.70 -17.05 -14.56
N GLY A 226 12.99 -17.65 -13.41
CA GLY A 226 13.02 -16.97 -12.11
C GLY A 226 11.76 -17.09 -11.26
N LEU A 227 10.67 -16.40 -11.65
CA LEU A 227 9.50 -16.21 -10.77
C LEU A 227 8.38 -17.26 -10.93
N ALA A 228 8.51 -18.29 -11.77
CA ALA A 228 7.51 -19.36 -11.85
C ALA A 228 7.73 -20.54 -10.88
N LYS A 229 8.47 -20.32 -9.79
CA LYS A 229 8.62 -21.28 -8.69
C LYS A 229 7.99 -20.77 -7.38
N PRO A 230 6.71 -20.31 -7.37
CA PRO A 230 6.03 -20.03 -6.11
C PRO A 230 5.83 -21.35 -5.35
N ILE A 231 5.93 -21.34 -4.02
CA ILE A 231 5.67 -22.53 -3.20
C ILE A 231 4.25 -23.06 -3.48
N ARG A 232 4.05 -24.37 -3.55
CA ARG A 232 2.74 -25.00 -3.73
C ARG A 232 2.53 -26.02 -2.62
N MET A 233 1.26 -26.28 -2.28
CA MET A 233 0.92 -27.45 -1.47
C MET A 233 1.23 -28.68 -2.33
N ASP A 234 2.01 -29.62 -1.79
CA ASP A 234 2.32 -30.87 -2.47
C ASP A 234 1.22 -31.92 -2.25
N ALA A 235 1.34 -33.07 -2.90
CA ALA A 235 0.36 -34.15 -2.79
C ALA A 235 0.22 -34.70 -1.35
N ASN A 236 1.30 -34.66 -0.55
CA ASN A 236 1.29 -35.16 0.83
C ASN A 236 0.51 -34.21 1.74
N LEU A 237 0.77 -32.91 1.64
CA LEU A 237 0.04 -31.89 2.40
C LEU A 237 -1.44 -31.84 1.98
N ILE A 238 -1.75 -31.97 0.69
CA ILE A 238 -3.14 -32.11 0.22
C ILE A 238 -3.80 -33.36 0.82
N ALA A 239 -3.12 -34.51 0.84
CA ALA A 239 -3.65 -35.72 1.45
C ALA A 239 -3.87 -35.59 2.97
N LYS A 240 -3.05 -34.80 3.68
CA LYS A 240 -3.24 -34.46 5.11
C LYS A 240 -4.43 -33.52 5.32
N ILE A 241 -4.60 -32.49 4.48
CA ILE A 241 -5.79 -31.61 4.51
C ILE A 241 -7.06 -32.42 4.24
N ASP A 242 -7.04 -33.34 3.27
CA ASP A 242 -8.14 -34.27 3.00
C ASP A 242 -8.35 -35.27 4.14
N GLY A 243 -7.30 -35.60 4.90
CA GLY A 243 -7.32 -36.48 6.08
C GLY A 243 -7.82 -35.85 7.38
N LEU A 244 -8.18 -34.56 7.39
CA LEU A 244 -8.83 -33.91 8.55
C LEU A 244 -10.19 -34.53 8.91
N PHE A 245 -10.79 -35.27 7.98
CA PHE A 245 -12.08 -35.93 8.11
C PHE A 245 -12.00 -37.36 7.56
N GLU A 246 -12.92 -38.23 7.99
CA GLU A 246 -12.95 -39.65 7.63
C GLU A 246 -14.33 -40.06 7.09
N GLY A 247 -14.40 -41.21 6.40
CA GLY A 247 -15.65 -41.75 5.84
C GLY A 247 -16.43 -40.74 5.00
N LYS A 248 -17.73 -40.60 5.27
CA LYS A 248 -18.61 -39.67 4.55
C LYS A 248 -18.24 -38.19 4.74
N GLU A 249 -17.67 -37.82 5.89
CA GLU A 249 -17.20 -36.44 6.11
C GLU A 249 -16.04 -36.12 5.16
N LYS A 250 -15.14 -37.07 4.94
CA LYS A 250 -14.03 -36.97 3.97
C LYS A 250 -14.54 -36.79 2.54
N GLU A 251 -15.50 -37.59 2.11
CA GLU A 251 -16.08 -37.52 0.76
C GLU A 251 -16.66 -36.12 0.48
N VAL A 252 -17.38 -35.56 1.45
CA VAL A 252 -18.00 -34.23 1.37
C VAL A 252 -16.95 -33.12 1.42
N TRP A 253 -15.93 -33.25 2.27
CA TRP A 253 -14.78 -32.35 2.32
C TRP A 253 -13.97 -32.32 1.00
N GLN A 254 -13.81 -33.49 0.36
CA GLN A 254 -13.17 -33.62 -0.95
C GLN A 254 -14.04 -33.10 -2.10
N ARG A 255 -15.38 -33.15 -2.01
CA ARG A 255 -16.26 -32.44 -2.94
C ARG A 255 -16.04 -30.93 -2.88
N ALA A 256 -15.93 -30.36 -1.68
CA ALA A 256 -15.60 -28.94 -1.50
C ALA A 256 -14.21 -28.58 -2.05
N ALA A 257 -13.23 -29.48 -1.89
CA ALA A 257 -11.90 -29.32 -2.49
C ALA A 257 -11.95 -29.25 -4.02
N LYS A 258 -12.79 -30.07 -4.67
CA LYS A 258 -12.97 -30.08 -6.13
C LYS A 258 -13.59 -28.77 -6.63
N GLU A 259 -14.54 -28.17 -5.90
CA GLU A 259 -15.08 -26.84 -6.24
C GLU A 259 -14.02 -25.73 -6.09
N ALA A 260 -13.26 -25.75 -5.00
CA ALA A 260 -12.14 -24.84 -4.81
C ALA A 260 -11.07 -24.99 -5.92
N GLN A 261 -10.76 -26.22 -6.32
CA GLN A 261 -9.81 -26.50 -7.40
C GLN A 261 -10.33 -26.09 -8.78
N ARG A 262 -11.62 -26.34 -9.11
CA ARG A 262 -12.27 -25.90 -10.35
C ARG A 262 -12.09 -24.40 -10.56
N VAL A 263 -12.57 -23.62 -9.58
CA VAL A 263 -12.59 -22.16 -9.64
C VAL A 263 -11.18 -21.55 -9.57
N ARG A 264 -10.31 -22.07 -8.70
CA ARG A 264 -8.92 -21.59 -8.59
C ARG A 264 -8.09 -21.97 -9.82
N GLY A 265 -8.32 -23.14 -10.40
CA GLY A 265 -7.62 -23.67 -11.57
C GLY A 265 -7.90 -22.83 -12.82
N ASP A 266 -9.18 -22.64 -13.16
CA ASP A 266 -9.56 -21.85 -14.33
C ASP A 266 -9.17 -20.37 -14.19
N TRP A 267 -9.20 -19.81 -12.97
CA TRP A 267 -8.63 -18.49 -12.72
C TRP A 267 -7.11 -18.41 -12.94
N GLN A 268 -6.33 -19.46 -12.60
CA GLN A 268 -4.91 -19.47 -12.98
C GLN A 268 -4.75 -19.59 -14.50
N ALA A 269 -5.50 -20.49 -15.15
CA ALA A 269 -5.43 -20.70 -16.59
C ALA A 269 -5.76 -19.42 -17.38
N TRP A 270 -6.84 -18.72 -17.02
CA TRP A 270 -7.20 -17.43 -17.60
C TRP A 270 -6.11 -16.37 -17.38
N LYS A 271 -5.56 -16.25 -16.16
CA LYS A 271 -4.44 -15.32 -15.91
C LYS A 271 -3.17 -15.66 -16.65
N GLU A 272 -2.88 -16.95 -16.86
CA GLU A 272 -1.74 -17.36 -17.68
C GLU A 272 -2.00 -17.05 -19.16
N ASP A 273 -3.22 -17.24 -19.68
CA ASP A 273 -3.60 -16.87 -21.06
C ASP A 273 -3.49 -15.37 -21.33
N ILE A 274 -4.02 -14.50 -20.46
CA ILE A 274 -3.95 -13.03 -20.68
C ILE A 274 -2.55 -12.44 -20.53
N ILE A 275 -1.66 -13.09 -19.78
CA ILE A 275 -0.28 -12.62 -19.59
C ILE A 275 0.65 -13.19 -20.65
N GLU A 276 0.53 -14.48 -20.98
CA GLU A 276 1.52 -15.20 -21.78
C GLU A 276 1.16 -15.23 -23.28
N ASN A 277 -0.11 -15.01 -23.66
CA ASN A 277 -0.56 -15.01 -25.07
C ASN A 277 -1.00 -13.62 -25.57
N GLU A 278 -0.75 -13.32 -26.85
CA GLU A 278 -1.12 -12.03 -27.47
C GLU A 278 -2.62 -11.77 -27.48
N THR A 279 -3.40 -12.81 -27.79
CA THR A 279 -4.84 -12.72 -27.95
C THR A 279 -5.61 -13.04 -26.66
N GLY A 280 -4.95 -13.26 -25.53
CA GLY A 280 -5.65 -13.64 -24.28
C GLY A 280 -6.60 -12.55 -23.77
N LEU A 281 -6.17 -11.29 -23.83
CA LEU A 281 -7.04 -10.14 -23.52
C LEU A 281 -8.11 -9.92 -24.59
N GLU A 282 -7.80 -10.11 -25.88
CA GLU A 282 -8.76 -10.03 -26.98
C GLU A 282 -9.87 -11.08 -26.85
N LYS A 283 -9.52 -12.35 -26.58
CA LYS A 283 -10.50 -13.40 -26.23
C LYS A 283 -11.38 -12.95 -25.07
N THR A 284 -10.80 -12.38 -24.01
CA THR A 284 -11.56 -11.91 -22.85
C THR A 284 -12.54 -10.80 -23.22
N LEU A 285 -12.12 -9.85 -24.07
CA LEU A 285 -12.97 -8.77 -24.60
C LEU A 285 -14.11 -9.32 -25.45
N ASN A 286 -13.85 -10.26 -26.36
CA ASN A 286 -14.87 -10.88 -27.22
C ASN A 286 -15.95 -11.61 -26.39
N HIS A 287 -15.59 -12.21 -25.25
CA HIS A 287 -16.59 -12.81 -24.35
C HIS A 287 -17.45 -11.79 -23.59
N LEU A 288 -17.09 -10.49 -23.57
CA LEU A 288 -17.96 -9.45 -23.02
C LEU A 288 -19.16 -9.15 -23.91
N GLU A 289 -19.23 -9.64 -25.16
CA GLU A 289 -20.45 -9.58 -25.97
C GLU A 289 -21.59 -10.44 -25.39
N ILE A 290 -21.28 -11.40 -24.51
CA ILE A 290 -22.26 -12.30 -23.89
C ILE A 290 -22.90 -11.60 -22.69
N ALA A 291 -24.04 -10.94 -22.87
CA ALA A 291 -24.71 -10.14 -21.83
C ALA A 291 -24.95 -10.84 -20.47
N ASN A 292 -25.12 -12.17 -20.46
CA ASN A 292 -25.42 -12.95 -19.26
C ASN A 292 -24.26 -13.88 -18.90
N MET A 293 -23.71 -13.72 -17.68
CA MET A 293 -22.57 -14.50 -17.18
C MET A 293 -22.82 -16.01 -17.20
N LYS A 294 -24.08 -16.46 -17.07
CA LYS A 294 -24.45 -17.89 -17.14
C LYS A 294 -24.24 -18.50 -18.52
N ASN A 295 -24.13 -17.67 -19.57
CA ASN A 295 -23.89 -18.11 -20.94
C ASN A 295 -22.39 -18.08 -21.31
N LEU A 296 -21.51 -17.56 -20.45
CA LEU A 296 -20.06 -17.63 -20.65
C LEU A 296 -19.58 -19.08 -20.72
N PRO A 297 -18.52 -19.39 -21.51
CA PRO A 297 -17.88 -20.70 -21.47
C PRO A 297 -17.39 -21.07 -20.07
N GLY A 298 -17.28 -22.38 -19.79
CA GLY A 298 -17.01 -22.90 -18.45
C GLY A 298 -15.82 -22.23 -17.74
N GLY A 299 -14.67 -22.11 -18.40
CA GLY A 299 -13.47 -21.49 -17.81
C GLY A 299 -13.67 -20.01 -17.44
N PHE A 300 -14.32 -19.22 -18.31
CA PHE A 300 -14.62 -17.81 -18.01
C PHE A 300 -15.65 -17.68 -16.89
N ARG A 301 -16.67 -18.54 -16.86
CA ARG A 301 -17.67 -18.57 -15.78
C ARG A 301 -17.03 -18.91 -14.43
N ASN A 302 -16.14 -19.90 -14.40
CA ASN A 302 -15.39 -20.29 -13.21
C ASN A 302 -14.40 -19.19 -12.78
N ALA A 303 -13.79 -18.47 -13.74
CA ALA A 303 -12.98 -17.28 -13.45
C ALA A 303 -13.81 -16.12 -12.86
N THR A 304 -15.05 -15.90 -13.33
CA THR A 304 -15.95 -14.90 -12.71
C THR A 304 -16.36 -15.31 -11.28
N GLU A 305 -16.59 -16.59 -11.02
CA GLU A 305 -16.85 -17.11 -9.66
C GLU A 305 -15.65 -16.89 -8.72
N TYR A 306 -14.42 -17.02 -9.23
CA TYR A 306 -13.22 -16.64 -8.47
C TYR A 306 -13.22 -15.13 -8.14
N ALA A 307 -13.47 -14.29 -9.15
CA ALA A 307 -13.48 -12.83 -8.99
C ALA A 307 -14.54 -12.38 -7.96
N ARG A 308 -15.73 -13.00 -7.98
CA ARG A 308 -16.79 -12.84 -6.97
C ARG A 308 -16.31 -13.19 -5.57
N ASN A 309 -15.72 -14.37 -5.38
CA ASN A 309 -15.25 -14.82 -4.07
C ASN A 309 -14.11 -13.92 -3.54
N PHE A 310 -13.21 -13.47 -4.42
CA PHE A 310 -12.16 -12.51 -4.07
C PHE A 310 -12.73 -11.14 -3.68
N ALA A 311 -13.68 -10.59 -4.45
CA ALA A 311 -14.36 -9.33 -4.13
C ALA A 311 -15.09 -9.43 -2.79
N ALA A 312 -15.82 -10.53 -2.55
CA ALA A 312 -16.48 -10.80 -1.27
C ALA A 312 -15.49 -10.83 -0.10
N SER A 313 -14.31 -11.45 -0.26
CA SER A 313 -13.27 -11.47 0.79
C SER A 313 -12.72 -10.08 1.11
N MET A 314 -12.55 -9.24 0.09
CA MET A 314 -12.11 -7.84 0.25
C MET A 314 -13.18 -7.01 0.97
N ILE A 315 -14.44 -7.12 0.54
CA ILE A 315 -15.56 -6.40 1.17
C ILE A 315 -15.74 -6.86 2.61
N TYR A 316 -15.69 -8.17 2.89
CA TYR A 316 -15.76 -8.73 4.24
C TYR A 316 -14.63 -8.21 5.14
N TYR A 317 -13.39 -8.17 4.65
CA TYR A 317 -12.28 -7.58 5.40
C TYR A 317 -12.51 -6.09 5.69
N LEU A 318 -12.91 -5.31 4.68
CA LEU A 318 -13.11 -3.86 4.82
C LEU A 318 -14.37 -3.48 5.63
N MET A 319 -15.38 -4.35 5.70
CA MET A 319 -16.67 -4.07 6.34
C MET A 319 -16.94 -4.87 7.62
N VAL A 320 -16.15 -5.92 7.90
CA VAL A 320 -16.39 -6.82 9.04
C VAL A 320 -15.16 -7.11 9.90
N SER A 321 -14.09 -7.66 9.32
CA SER A 321 -13.02 -8.30 10.12
C SER A 321 -11.73 -7.48 10.23
N GLY A 322 -11.54 -6.44 9.41
CA GLY A 322 -10.34 -5.61 9.41
C GLY A 322 -10.33 -4.56 10.53
N PRO A 323 -9.14 -4.09 10.96
CA PRO A 323 -8.93 -3.14 12.08
C PRO A 323 -9.37 -1.68 11.80
N GLY A 324 -10.41 -1.50 10.98
CA GLY A 324 -11.04 -0.20 10.67
C GLY A 324 -12.42 -0.36 10.03
N ALA A 325 -13.07 -1.51 10.25
CA ALA A 325 -14.31 -1.90 9.57
C ALA A 325 -15.50 -0.96 9.88
N ASP A 326 -15.66 -0.54 11.14
CA ASP A 326 -16.76 0.36 11.54
C ASP A 326 -16.60 1.77 11.01
N ASP A 327 -15.37 2.27 10.96
CA ASP A 327 -14.96 3.49 10.26
C ASP A 327 -15.36 3.47 8.76
N ILE A 328 -15.05 2.39 8.05
CA ILE A 328 -15.35 2.23 6.62
C ILE A 328 -16.86 2.10 6.40
N TYR A 329 -17.54 1.29 7.22
CA TYR A 329 -18.99 1.18 7.24
C TYR A 329 -19.67 2.54 7.49
N PHE A 330 -19.20 3.33 8.46
CA PHE A 330 -19.71 4.67 8.73
C PHE A 330 -19.51 5.62 7.54
N ILE A 331 -18.34 5.58 6.89
CA ILE A 331 -18.05 6.37 5.68
C ILE A 331 -19.03 6.02 4.55
N ILE A 332 -19.15 4.74 4.20
CA ILE A 332 -20.01 4.30 3.09
C ILE A 332 -21.49 4.57 3.41
N LYS A 333 -21.92 4.30 4.65
CA LYS A 333 -23.27 4.63 5.13
C LYS A 333 -23.58 6.12 5.01
N THR A 334 -22.63 6.98 5.40
CA THR A 334 -22.80 8.44 5.32
C THR A 334 -22.87 8.93 3.88
N ILE A 335 -22.06 8.37 2.98
CA ILE A 335 -22.13 8.67 1.54
C ILE A 335 -23.49 8.23 0.97
N HIS A 336 -23.90 6.98 1.21
CA HIS A 336 -25.16 6.42 0.71
C HIS A 336 -26.39 7.20 1.21
N LEU A 337 -26.42 7.60 2.48
CA LEU A 337 -27.54 8.37 3.06
C LEU A 337 -27.61 9.81 2.55
N LEU A 338 -26.49 10.44 2.22
CA LEU A 338 -26.44 11.83 1.77
C LEU A 338 -26.52 11.98 0.24
N PHE A 339 -26.21 10.94 -0.52
CA PHE A 339 -26.15 10.98 -1.98
C PHE A 339 -27.57 10.94 -2.60
N PRO A 340 -27.98 11.95 -3.38
CA PRO A 340 -29.32 12.04 -3.95
C PRO A 340 -29.43 11.18 -5.22
N TYR A 341 -29.50 9.86 -5.06
CA TYR A 341 -29.55 8.88 -6.15
C TYR A 341 -30.60 9.21 -7.21
N TRP A 342 -31.81 9.63 -6.83
CA TRP A 342 -32.84 10.00 -7.81
C TRP A 342 -32.39 11.14 -8.74
N GLY A 343 -31.93 12.27 -8.18
CA GLY A 343 -31.49 13.40 -8.97
C GLY A 343 -30.23 13.09 -9.81
N ALA A 344 -29.31 12.28 -9.27
CA ALA A 344 -28.17 11.79 -10.03
C ALA A 344 -28.60 10.90 -11.21
N LYS A 345 -29.58 10.00 -11.02
CA LYS A 345 -30.12 9.17 -12.10
C LYS A 345 -30.80 10.00 -13.19
N GLU A 346 -31.57 11.04 -12.85
CA GLU A 346 -32.14 11.95 -13.86
C GLU A 346 -31.04 12.68 -14.67
N LEU A 347 -29.99 13.16 -14.00
CA LEU A 347 -28.87 13.80 -14.67
C LEU A 347 -28.11 12.85 -15.60
N LEU A 348 -27.94 11.58 -15.21
CA LEU A 348 -27.31 10.54 -16.04
C LEU A 348 -28.17 10.08 -17.24
N ARG A 349 -29.45 10.45 -17.32
CA ARG A 349 -30.28 10.25 -18.53
C ARG A 349 -30.11 11.36 -19.57
N VAL A 350 -29.36 12.41 -19.27
CA VAL A 350 -29.17 13.55 -20.20
C VAL A 350 -28.25 13.13 -21.34
N ALA A 351 -28.82 12.92 -22.53
CA ALA A 351 -28.13 12.44 -23.74
C ALA A 351 -26.93 13.28 -24.21
N ASN A 352 -26.81 14.55 -23.76
CA ASN A 352 -25.64 15.37 -24.02
C ASN A 352 -24.64 15.27 -22.84
N ALA A 353 -23.51 14.58 -23.07
CA ALA A 353 -22.50 14.34 -22.06
C ALA A 353 -21.98 15.61 -21.37
N GLN A 354 -21.82 16.73 -22.08
CA GLN A 354 -21.39 18.00 -21.47
C GLN A 354 -22.44 18.54 -20.48
N LYS A 355 -23.73 18.48 -20.82
CA LYS A 355 -24.83 18.85 -19.91
C LYS A 355 -24.95 17.87 -18.73
N MET A 356 -24.81 16.57 -18.98
CA MET A 356 -24.77 15.54 -17.93
C MET A 356 -23.65 15.83 -16.91
N ILE A 357 -22.41 15.99 -17.37
CA ILE A 357 -21.24 16.27 -16.52
C ILE A 357 -21.41 17.59 -15.79
N ALA A 358 -21.87 18.66 -16.46
CA ALA A 358 -22.15 19.94 -15.81
C ALA A 358 -23.23 19.82 -14.71
N GLY A 359 -24.27 19.02 -14.95
CA GLY A 359 -25.32 18.74 -13.97
C GLY A 359 -24.81 17.95 -12.77
N ILE A 360 -24.04 16.88 -12.98
CA ILE A 360 -23.41 16.07 -11.91
C ILE A 360 -22.42 16.93 -11.10
N LEU A 361 -21.61 17.76 -11.76
CA LEU A 361 -20.74 18.72 -11.07
C LEU A 361 -21.55 19.74 -10.27
N GLY A 362 -22.68 20.22 -10.80
CA GLY A 362 -23.62 21.05 -10.06
C GLY A 362 -24.14 20.36 -8.79
N LEU A 363 -24.57 19.10 -8.91
CA LEU A 363 -25.06 18.29 -7.79
C LEU A 363 -24.04 18.16 -6.65
N PHE A 364 -22.75 17.98 -6.98
CA PHE A 364 -21.67 17.80 -6.00
C PHE A 364 -21.08 19.12 -5.47
N LEU A 365 -20.92 20.13 -6.33
CA LEU A 365 -20.08 21.31 -6.09
C LEU A 365 -20.84 22.63 -5.98
N ALA A 366 -22.11 22.71 -6.39
CA ALA A 366 -22.88 23.95 -6.26
C ALA A 366 -23.11 24.33 -4.78
N ARG A 367 -23.15 25.64 -4.52
CA ARG A 367 -23.38 26.24 -3.20
C ARG A 367 -24.68 27.07 -3.23
N PRO A 368 -25.87 26.44 -3.21
CA PRO A 368 -27.13 27.15 -3.33
C PRO A 368 -27.31 28.12 -2.15
N LEU A 369 -27.60 29.39 -2.45
CA LEU A 369 -27.75 30.46 -1.45
C LEU A 369 -26.56 30.58 -0.48
N GLY A 370 -25.34 30.23 -0.92
CA GLY A 370 -24.13 30.24 -0.10
C GLY A 370 -23.95 29.01 0.81
N ALA A 371 -24.88 28.06 0.83
CA ALA A 371 -24.77 26.84 1.63
C ALA A 371 -23.59 25.95 1.17
N PRO A 372 -23.00 25.13 2.06
CA PRO A 372 -21.96 24.17 1.69
C PRO A 372 -22.45 23.18 0.63
N SER A 373 -21.58 22.83 -0.33
CA SER A 373 -21.93 21.88 -1.39
C SER A 373 -22.17 20.47 -0.84
N LEU A 374 -22.76 19.57 -1.64
CA LEU A 374 -22.96 18.18 -1.26
C LEU A 374 -21.64 17.49 -0.88
N LEU A 375 -20.57 17.71 -1.66
CA LEU A 375 -19.23 17.21 -1.34
C LEU A 375 -18.77 17.72 0.03
N GLN A 376 -18.90 19.02 0.29
CA GLN A 376 -18.51 19.61 1.59
C GLN A 376 -19.36 19.08 2.75
N ARG A 377 -20.66 18.86 2.55
CA ARG A 377 -21.56 18.25 3.54
C ARG A 377 -21.14 16.82 3.89
N ILE A 378 -20.87 15.98 2.88
CA ILE A 378 -20.40 14.60 3.07
C ILE A 378 -19.08 14.59 3.85
N LEU A 379 -18.10 15.38 3.40
CA LEU A 379 -16.79 15.48 4.06
C LEU A 379 -16.92 16.06 5.49
N SER A 380 -17.79 17.04 5.72
CA SER A 380 -18.03 17.60 7.06
C SER A 380 -18.70 16.59 8.01
N ALA A 381 -19.65 15.79 7.51
CA ALA A 381 -20.30 14.74 8.30
C ALA A 381 -19.31 13.66 8.73
N ILE A 382 -18.47 13.20 7.80
CA ILE A 382 -17.44 12.17 8.05
C ILE A 382 -16.32 12.72 8.94
N ILE A 383 -15.63 13.76 8.47
CA ILE A 383 -14.38 14.26 9.07
C ILE A 383 -14.68 15.07 10.34
N GLY A 384 -15.67 15.96 10.29
CA GLY A 384 -16.08 16.78 11.43
C GLY A 384 -16.81 15.99 12.51
N GLY A 385 -17.56 14.94 12.13
CA GLY A 385 -18.13 13.97 13.06
C GLY A 385 -17.04 13.25 13.86
N GLN A 386 -16.02 12.71 13.18
CA GLN A 386 -14.89 12.03 13.82
C GLN A 386 -14.07 12.97 14.72
N ALA A 387 -13.80 14.21 14.30
CA ALA A 387 -13.09 15.18 15.14
C ALA A 387 -13.81 15.48 16.47
N LYS A 388 -15.15 15.64 16.44
CA LYS A 388 -15.98 15.79 17.64
C LYS A 388 -16.05 14.51 18.47
N GLY A 389 -16.06 13.35 17.79
CA GLY A 389 -15.99 12.03 18.41
C GLY A 389 -14.74 11.86 19.26
N PHE A 390 -13.55 12.07 18.69
CA PHE A 390 -12.28 11.98 19.42
C PHE A 390 -12.25 12.91 20.64
N GLU A 391 -12.74 14.14 20.51
CA GLU A 391 -12.82 15.09 21.64
C GLU A 391 -13.64 14.53 22.80
N LYS A 392 -14.91 14.22 22.53
CA LYS A 392 -15.89 13.85 23.55
C LYS A 392 -15.66 12.46 24.13
N ASN A 393 -15.28 11.51 23.28
CA ASN A 393 -15.26 10.09 23.63
C ASN A 393 -13.90 9.62 24.17
N LEU A 394 -12.80 10.29 23.82
CA LEU A 394 -11.43 9.83 24.14
C LEU A 394 -10.62 10.92 24.84
N ILE A 395 -10.47 12.11 24.25
CA ILE A 395 -9.57 13.17 24.73
C ILE A 395 -10.01 13.72 26.09
N VAL A 396 -11.30 14.03 26.29
CA VAL A 396 -11.81 14.54 27.57
C VAL A 396 -11.66 13.51 28.72
N PRO A 397 -12.09 12.25 28.56
CA PRO A 397 -11.79 11.17 29.52
C PRO A 397 -10.29 10.99 29.80
N LEU A 398 -9.44 10.95 28.75
CA LEU A 398 -8.00 10.80 28.91
C LEU A 398 -7.39 11.96 29.72
N ARG A 399 -7.75 13.21 29.41
CA ARG A 399 -7.30 14.41 30.15
C ARG A 399 -7.60 14.27 31.65
N LYS A 400 -8.82 13.89 32.00
CA LYS A 400 -9.25 13.64 33.39
C LYS A 400 -8.46 12.50 34.05
N SER A 401 -8.15 11.44 33.31
CA SER A 401 -7.45 10.25 33.82
C SER A 401 -5.93 10.38 33.97
N ILE A 402 -5.32 11.36 33.28
CA ILE A 402 -3.89 11.71 33.37
C ILE A 402 -3.67 12.68 34.53
N ASN A 403 -4.56 13.66 34.70
CA ASN A 403 -4.57 14.61 35.82
C ASN A 403 -3.22 15.34 36.05
N ASN A 404 -2.46 15.58 34.98
CA ASN A 404 -1.17 16.29 35.01
C ASN A 404 -1.19 17.43 33.98
N PRO A 405 -1.43 18.69 34.40
CA PRO A 405 -1.54 19.84 33.50
C PRO A 405 -0.31 20.04 32.60
N ASN A 406 0.90 19.86 33.14
CA ASN A 406 2.14 20.05 32.39
C ASN A 406 2.27 19.06 31.23
N ILE A 407 1.89 17.78 31.43
CA ILE A 407 1.93 16.76 30.37
C ILE A 407 0.92 17.11 29.27
N ILE A 408 -0.29 17.49 29.69
CA ILE A 408 -1.38 17.87 28.79
C ILE A 408 -0.98 19.10 27.97
N GLN A 409 -0.40 20.12 28.60
CA GLN A 409 0.05 21.35 27.95
C GLN A 409 1.22 21.12 27.00
N ALA A 410 2.20 20.29 27.36
CA ALA A 410 3.32 19.92 26.49
C ALA A 410 2.82 19.23 25.21
N ILE A 411 1.88 18.28 25.34
CA ILE A 411 1.27 17.59 24.20
C ILE A 411 0.39 18.55 23.38
N ASP A 412 -0.47 19.34 24.01
CA ASP A 412 -1.33 20.30 23.32
C ASP A 412 -0.51 21.33 22.53
N ASN A 413 0.60 21.83 23.10
CA ASN A 413 1.52 22.75 22.44
C ASN A 413 2.17 22.11 21.20
N TYR A 414 2.67 20.88 21.30
CA TYR A 414 3.20 20.13 20.16
C TYR A 414 2.17 19.94 19.05
N VAL A 415 0.96 19.46 19.41
CA VAL A 415 -0.13 19.21 18.48
C VAL A 415 -0.60 20.51 17.81
N LYS A 416 -0.78 21.59 18.58
CA LYS A 416 -1.24 22.91 18.10
C LYS A 416 -0.20 23.57 17.19
N LYS A 417 1.08 23.54 17.56
CA LYS A 417 2.17 24.13 16.78
C LYS A 417 2.35 23.43 15.43
N GLY A 418 2.21 22.10 15.41
CA GLY A 418 2.12 21.31 14.18
C GLY A 418 3.33 21.42 13.24
N SER A 419 4.46 21.93 13.70
CA SER A 419 5.62 22.25 12.85
C SER A 419 6.25 20.99 12.26
N ARG A 420 6.43 20.99 10.94
CA ARG A 420 7.07 19.87 10.21
C ARG A 420 8.53 19.67 10.60
N ILE A 421 9.28 20.77 10.76
CA ILE A 421 10.69 20.75 11.17
C ILE A 421 10.83 20.14 12.57
N GLU A 422 10.01 20.61 13.52
CA GLU A 422 10.04 20.14 14.90
C GLU A 422 9.61 18.67 15.01
N SER A 423 8.51 18.30 14.37
CA SER A 423 8.02 16.91 14.31
C SER A 423 9.08 15.96 13.73
N ARG A 424 9.77 16.36 12.65
CA ARG A 424 10.91 15.63 12.10
C ARG A 424 12.08 15.54 13.09
N ASN A 425 12.47 16.64 13.72
CA ASN A 425 13.59 16.68 14.65
C ASN A 425 13.32 15.82 15.90
N ILE A 426 12.08 15.80 16.40
CA ILE A 426 11.63 14.92 17.47
C ILE A 426 11.75 13.44 17.07
N ARG A 427 11.31 13.06 15.86
CA ARG A 427 11.46 11.68 15.38
C ARG A 427 12.93 11.26 15.26
N LEU A 428 13.78 12.12 14.71
CA LEU A 428 15.23 11.86 14.60
C LEU A 428 15.93 11.78 15.96
N GLU A 429 15.50 12.59 16.93
CA GLU A 429 16.03 12.55 18.29
C GLU A 429 15.57 11.30 19.05
N ALA A 430 14.30 10.90 18.91
CA ALA A 430 13.77 9.64 19.44
C ALA A 430 14.58 8.44 18.93
N GLU A 431 14.79 8.36 17.62
CA GLU A 431 15.62 7.33 16.97
C GLU A 431 17.08 7.34 17.45
N LYS A 432 17.69 8.53 17.55
CA LYS A 432 19.10 8.69 17.98
C LYS A 432 19.31 8.34 19.45
N THR A 433 18.46 8.84 20.33
CA THR A 433 18.57 8.68 21.80
C THR A 433 18.08 7.31 22.25
N GLY A 434 17.20 6.68 21.48
CA GLY A 434 16.49 5.49 21.91
C GLY A 434 15.30 5.81 22.82
N ASN A 435 14.75 7.03 22.79
CA ASN A 435 13.59 7.42 23.60
C ASN A 435 12.29 7.41 22.78
N ASP A 436 11.16 7.27 23.46
CA ASP A 436 9.82 7.41 22.88
C ASP A 436 9.59 8.85 22.38
N ILE A 437 8.79 9.00 21.32
CA ILE A 437 8.42 10.32 20.80
C ILE A 437 7.72 11.17 21.87
N LEU A 438 6.90 10.57 22.74
CA LEU A 438 6.30 11.29 23.87
C LEU A 438 7.38 11.79 24.85
N ALA A 439 8.36 10.96 25.20
CA ALA A 439 9.43 11.35 26.11
C ALA A 439 10.23 12.53 25.54
N VAL A 440 10.57 12.49 24.24
CA VAL A 440 11.27 13.60 23.56
C VAL A 440 10.41 14.89 23.54
N ILE A 441 9.09 14.79 23.34
CA ILE A 441 8.16 15.94 23.46
C ILE A 441 8.19 16.53 24.88
N LEU A 442 8.12 15.68 25.91
CA LEU A 442 8.14 16.12 27.31
C LEU A 442 9.48 16.76 27.70
N LEU A 443 10.62 16.17 27.31
CA LEU A 443 11.96 16.74 27.55
C LEU A 443 12.12 18.10 26.85
N ARG A 444 11.70 18.23 25.59
CA ARG A 444 11.74 19.50 24.84
C ARG A 444 10.80 20.57 25.38
N SER A 445 9.78 20.21 26.15
CA SER A 445 8.89 21.20 26.80
C SER A 445 9.55 21.96 27.94
N GLN A 446 10.72 21.50 28.43
CA GLN A 446 11.45 22.06 29.58
C GLN A 446 10.62 22.15 30.89
N SER A 447 9.44 21.53 30.92
CA SER A 447 8.49 21.55 32.05
C SER A 447 8.67 20.38 33.01
N PHE A 448 9.69 19.55 32.79
CA PHE A 448 10.00 18.31 33.51
C PHE A 448 11.51 18.18 33.69
N ASN A 449 11.93 17.52 34.77
CA ASN A 449 13.30 17.04 34.86
C ASN A 449 13.47 15.77 34.01
N GLU A 450 14.68 15.50 33.54
CA GLU A 450 14.96 14.36 32.65
C GLU A 450 14.68 13.01 33.30
N LYS A 451 15.02 12.88 34.60
CA LYS A 451 14.85 11.66 35.37
C LYS A 451 13.39 11.21 35.43
N ASP A 452 12.46 12.11 35.76
CA ASP A 452 11.03 11.78 35.90
C ASP A 452 10.43 11.27 34.57
N VAL A 453 10.83 11.87 33.44
CA VAL A 453 10.37 11.46 32.11
C VAL A 453 10.92 10.07 31.75
N LEU A 454 12.21 9.84 32.01
CA LEU A 454 12.83 8.53 31.78
C LEU A 454 12.32 7.45 32.74
N GLU A 455 11.95 7.80 33.98
CA GLU A 455 11.34 6.88 34.94
C GLU A 455 9.94 6.47 34.48
N MET A 456 9.11 7.42 34.01
CA MET A 456 7.82 7.11 33.38
C MET A 456 7.94 6.26 32.12
N GLN A 457 8.91 6.55 31.25
CA GLN A 457 9.18 5.74 30.06
C GLN A 457 9.61 4.32 30.44
N THR A 458 10.54 4.19 31.39
CA THR A 458 11.05 2.90 31.89
C THR A 458 9.93 2.04 32.47
N ALA A 459 9.08 2.63 33.31
CA ALA A 459 7.92 1.95 33.89
C ALA A 459 6.95 1.44 32.82
N TYR A 460 6.66 2.26 31.79
CA TYR A 460 5.84 1.83 30.65
C TYR A 460 6.49 0.69 29.86
N VAL A 461 7.78 0.82 29.52
CA VAL A 461 8.53 -0.18 28.74
C VAL A 461 8.57 -1.53 29.44
N ASN A 462 8.70 -1.52 30.77
CA ASN A 462 8.72 -2.72 31.61
C ASN A 462 7.31 -3.22 32.00
N SER A 463 6.24 -2.65 31.44
CA SER A 463 4.86 -3.04 31.73
C SER A 463 4.18 -3.77 30.55
N PRO A 464 3.14 -4.59 30.81
CA PRO A 464 2.29 -5.17 29.76
C PRO A 464 1.67 -4.14 28.79
N LEU A 465 1.58 -2.85 29.18
CA LEU A 465 1.03 -1.77 28.35
C LEU A 465 1.88 -1.51 27.09
N ARG A 466 3.17 -1.89 27.09
CA ARG A 466 4.03 -1.85 25.88
C ARG A 466 3.51 -2.78 24.79
N GLY A 467 2.92 -3.92 25.18
CA GLY A 467 2.41 -4.94 24.27
C GLY A 467 1.03 -4.64 23.70
N ASP A 468 0.15 -3.99 24.49
CA ASP A 468 -1.15 -3.50 24.02
C ASP A 468 -1.49 -2.15 24.67
N LEU A 469 -1.10 -1.07 24.00
CA LEU A 469 -1.33 0.31 24.46
C LEU A 469 -2.83 0.64 24.62
N ASN A 470 -3.74 -0.05 23.90
CA ASN A 470 -5.18 0.19 24.03
C ASN A 470 -5.73 -0.28 25.39
N SER A 471 -5.03 -1.17 26.09
CA SER A 471 -5.40 -1.59 27.45
C SER A 471 -5.22 -0.48 28.51
N ALA A 472 -4.54 0.63 28.18
CA ALA A 472 -4.45 1.81 29.04
C ALA A 472 -5.70 2.72 29.01
N TYR A 473 -6.64 2.51 28.08
CA TYR A 473 -7.82 3.37 27.92
C TYR A 473 -8.72 3.35 29.17
N PRO A 474 -9.03 4.54 29.75
CA PRO A 474 -10.00 4.67 30.84
C PRO A 474 -11.37 4.01 30.59
N GLY A 475 -12.06 3.64 31.68
CA GLY A 475 -13.40 3.04 31.62
C GLY A 475 -14.47 3.95 31.01
N ASP A 476 -14.32 5.28 31.14
CA ASP A 476 -15.20 6.30 30.58
C ASP A 476 -14.89 6.66 29.11
N CYS A 477 -13.81 6.14 28.52
CA CYS A 477 -13.57 6.22 27.08
C CYS A 477 -14.60 5.38 26.30
N LYS A 478 -15.23 5.98 25.29
CA LYS A 478 -16.15 5.27 24.37
C LYS A 478 -15.39 4.81 23.14
N LEU A 479 -15.02 3.53 23.16
CA LEU A 479 -14.32 2.79 22.11
C LEU A 479 -15.31 2.00 21.24
N GLU A 480 -14.88 1.56 20.06
CA GLU A 480 -15.70 0.69 19.18
C GLU A 480 -15.75 -0.77 19.69
N GLU A 481 -16.65 -1.57 19.13
CA GLU A 481 -16.86 -2.97 19.56
C GLU A 481 -15.61 -3.80 19.26
N GLY A 482 -14.98 -4.37 20.29
CA GLY A 482 -13.73 -5.13 20.17
C GLY A 482 -12.43 -4.30 20.24
N GLU A 483 -12.50 -2.97 20.26
CA GLU A 483 -11.33 -2.12 20.55
C GLU A 483 -10.99 -2.07 22.04
N ARG A 484 -12.00 -2.17 22.92
CA ARG A 484 -11.80 -2.20 24.37
C ARG A 484 -11.08 -3.49 24.77
N ARG A 485 -9.96 -3.32 25.46
CA ARG A 485 -9.19 -4.41 26.07
C ARG A 485 -9.45 -4.46 27.56
N ASP A 486 -9.25 -5.65 28.14
CA ASP A 486 -9.20 -5.79 29.59
C ASP A 486 -7.94 -5.07 30.14
N PRO A 487 -8.05 -4.32 31.24
CA PRO A 487 -6.88 -3.70 31.87
C PRO A 487 -5.90 -4.78 32.34
N PRO A 488 -4.58 -4.66 32.09
CA PRO A 488 -3.61 -5.62 32.57
C PRO A 488 -3.49 -5.55 34.08
N ASN A 489 -3.11 -6.67 34.70
CA ASN A 489 -2.76 -6.69 36.12
C ASN A 489 -1.38 -6.04 36.30
N LEU A 490 -1.36 -4.83 36.89
CA LEU A 490 -0.14 -4.06 37.12
C LEU A 490 0.22 -4.09 38.61
N THR A 491 0.98 -5.11 39.01
CA THR A 491 1.41 -5.34 40.41
C THR A 491 2.74 -4.68 40.78
N GLN A 492 3.41 -4.08 39.80
CA GLN A 492 4.71 -3.43 39.92
C GLN A 492 4.62 -2.06 40.63
N PRO A 493 5.60 -1.65 41.46
CA PRO A 493 5.54 -0.38 42.22
C PRO A 493 5.36 0.87 41.35
N ASP A 494 5.90 0.83 40.13
CA ASP A 494 5.87 1.89 39.13
C ASP A 494 4.62 1.85 38.22
N ALA A 495 3.64 0.99 38.50
CA ALA A 495 2.41 0.83 37.72
C ALA A 495 1.67 2.16 37.42
N HIS A 496 1.70 3.10 38.36
CA HIS A 496 1.08 4.41 38.20
C HIS A 496 1.83 5.30 37.18
N LEU A 497 3.16 5.21 37.13
CA LEU A 497 3.99 5.89 36.12
C LEU A 497 3.75 5.28 34.74
N ALA A 498 3.74 3.94 34.65
CA ALA A 498 3.45 3.20 33.42
C ALA A 498 2.08 3.58 32.83
N LEU A 499 1.03 3.63 33.65
CA LEU A 499 -0.31 4.07 33.26
C LEU A 499 -0.34 5.54 32.84
N THR A 500 0.37 6.42 33.55
CA THR A 500 0.42 7.85 33.23
C THR A 500 1.05 8.07 31.86
N PHE A 501 2.19 7.42 31.58
CA PHE A 501 2.86 7.47 30.29
C PHE A 501 1.98 6.89 29.17
N ALA A 502 1.43 5.69 29.36
CA ALA A 502 0.56 5.02 28.38
C ALA A 502 -0.67 5.87 28.02
N ARG A 503 -1.38 6.42 29.01
CA ARG A 503 -2.53 7.32 28.78
C ARG A 503 -2.11 8.61 28.09
N SER A 504 -0.92 9.12 28.38
CA SER A 504 -0.36 10.30 27.71
C SER A 504 -0.03 10.02 26.24
N LYS A 505 0.45 8.82 25.90
CA LYS A 505 0.59 8.37 24.51
C LYS A 505 -0.76 8.25 23.80
N LEU A 506 -1.78 7.71 24.47
CA LEU A 506 -3.15 7.69 23.96
C LEU A 506 -3.75 9.10 23.79
N TYR A 507 -3.39 10.05 24.65
CA TYR A 507 -3.81 11.44 24.55
C TYR A 507 -3.16 12.11 23.33
N LEU A 508 -1.83 12.00 23.18
CA LEU A 508 -1.07 12.46 22.00
C LEU A 508 -1.67 11.88 20.69
N ARG A 509 -1.85 10.55 20.62
CA ARG A 509 -2.49 9.86 19.49
C ARG A 509 -3.82 10.50 19.12
N ASN A 510 -4.74 10.66 20.08
CA ASN A 510 -6.09 11.12 19.79
C ASN A 510 -6.16 12.63 19.50
N ALA A 511 -5.32 13.45 20.15
CA ALA A 511 -5.14 14.86 19.83
C ALA A 511 -4.60 15.05 18.39
N LEU A 512 -3.61 14.26 17.97
CA LEU A 512 -3.11 14.25 16.59
C LEU A 512 -4.19 13.77 15.60
N LYS A 513 -4.97 12.73 15.93
CA LYS A 513 -6.11 12.28 15.09
C LYS A 513 -7.17 13.38 14.92
N LYS A 514 -7.51 14.13 15.98
CA LYS A 514 -8.41 15.30 15.93
C LYS A 514 -7.83 16.40 15.04
N ARG A 515 -6.57 16.79 15.24
CA ARG A 515 -5.88 17.82 14.45
C ARG A 515 -5.81 17.45 12.97
N ASP A 516 -5.47 16.20 12.65
CA ASP A 516 -5.41 15.70 11.27
C ASP A 516 -6.80 15.71 10.61
N ARG A 517 -7.88 15.46 11.34
CA ARG A 517 -9.24 15.67 10.82
C ARG A 517 -9.53 17.15 10.56
N GLN A 518 -9.09 18.06 11.41
CA GLN A 518 -9.22 19.51 11.16
C GLN A 518 -8.44 19.95 9.91
N GLN A 519 -7.20 19.46 9.72
CA GLN A 519 -6.41 19.74 8.51
C GLN A 519 -7.03 19.16 7.24
N ALA A 520 -7.52 17.92 7.28
CA ALA A 520 -8.25 17.32 6.16
C ALA A 520 -9.54 18.10 5.83
N SER A 521 -10.23 18.64 6.84
CA SER A 521 -11.40 19.50 6.64
C SER A 521 -11.03 20.85 6.03
N ALA A 522 -9.87 21.43 6.37
CA ALA A 522 -9.38 22.67 5.76
C ALA A 522 -9.07 22.47 4.27
N MET A 523 -8.37 21.38 3.91
CA MET A 523 -8.15 20.99 2.51
C MET A 523 -9.47 20.82 1.74
N ALA A 524 -10.42 20.08 2.33
CA ALA A 524 -11.73 19.77 1.74
C ALA A 524 -12.60 21.02 1.48
N ASN A 525 -12.47 22.07 2.29
CA ASN A 525 -13.20 23.31 2.09
C ASN A 525 -12.54 24.26 1.07
N GLY A 526 -11.31 23.95 0.66
CA GLY A 526 -10.55 24.68 -0.35
C GLY A 526 -11.11 24.60 -1.77
N SER A 527 -10.62 25.47 -2.64
CA SER A 527 -10.96 25.47 -4.07
C SER A 527 -10.22 24.39 -4.88
N LEU A 528 -9.10 23.87 -4.36
CA LEU A 528 -8.24 22.94 -5.10
C LEU A 528 -8.94 21.61 -5.41
N ILE A 529 -9.49 20.92 -4.40
CA ILE A 529 -10.17 19.61 -4.59
C ILE A 529 -11.37 19.73 -5.56
N PRO A 530 -12.31 20.68 -5.42
CA PRO A 530 -13.35 20.93 -6.42
C PRO A 530 -12.81 21.22 -7.83
N THR A 531 -11.68 21.93 -7.94
CA THR A 531 -11.04 22.22 -9.23
C THR A 531 -10.45 20.96 -9.87
N VAL A 532 -9.81 20.08 -9.08
CA VAL A 532 -9.32 18.78 -9.59
C VAL A 532 -10.48 17.95 -10.11
N ILE A 533 -11.53 17.73 -9.31
CA ILE A 533 -12.72 16.97 -9.72
C ILE A 533 -13.32 17.55 -11.02
N LYS A 534 -13.41 18.88 -11.13
CA LYS A 534 -13.89 19.55 -12.34
C LYS A 534 -12.99 19.33 -13.56
N GLU A 535 -11.67 19.45 -13.42
CA GLU A 535 -10.73 19.25 -14.54
C GLU A 535 -10.60 17.75 -14.92
N THR A 536 -10.58 16.84 -13.94
CA THR A 536 -10.66 15.38 -14.15
C THR A 536 -11.87 14.99 -15.00
N LEU A 537 -13.07 15.48 -14.68
CA LEU A 537 -14.30 15.11 -15.40
C LEU A 537 -14.50 15.87 -16.73
N ASN A 538 -14.10 17.14 -16.86
CA ASN A 538 -14.32 17.92 -18.09
C ASN A 538 -13.16 17.90 -19.10
N GLN A 539 -11.93 17.54 -18.68
CA GLN A 539 -10.75 17.62 -19.54
C GLN A 539 -10.10 16.25 -19.72
N VAL A 540 -9.80 15.56 -18.62
CA VAL A 540 -9.06 14.28 -18.65
C VAL A 540 -9.93 13.13 -19.13
N PHE A 541 -11.11 12.95 -18.54
CA PHE A 541 -12.00 11.81 -18.84
C PHE A 541 -13.25 12.18 -19.64
N TYR A 542 -13.38 13.42 -20.12
CA TYR A 542 -14.54 13.82 -20.92
C TYR A 542 -14.79 12.92 -22.15
N PRO A 543 -13.77 12.54 -22.96
CA PRO A 543 -13.98 11.62 -24.08
C PRO A 543 -14.53 10.27 -23.62
N SER A 544 -13.90 9.65 -22.62
CA SER A 544 -14.30 8.34 -22.09
C SER A 544 -15.71 8.37 -21.48
N ILE A 545 -16.03 9.39 -20.68
CA ILE A 545 -17.36 9.55 -20.06
C ILE A 545 -18.43 9.77 -21.14
N ARG A 546 -18.11 10.51 -22.21
CA ARG A 546 -19.03 10.70 -23.34
C ARG A 546 -19.32 9.39 -24.05
N GLU A 547 -18.30 8.62 -24.42
CA GLU A 547 -18.49 7.34 -25.10
C GLU A 547 -19.25 6.34 -24.22
N ILE A 548 -18.90 6.25 -22.93
CA ILE A 548 -19.63 5.41 -21.97
C ILE A 548 -21.11 5.84 -21.86
N ALA A 549 -21.40 7.14 -21.82
CA ALA A 549 -22.78 7.64 -21.75
C ALA A 549 -23.61 7.41 -23.03
N HIS A 550 -22.94 7.15 -24.16
CA HIS A 550 -23.61 6.75 -25.41
C HIS A 550 -23.90 5.24 -25.50
N HIS A 551 -23.11 4.40 -24.81
CA HIS A 551 -23.20 2.93 -24.91
C HIS A 551 -23.84 2.25 -23.69
N ALA A 552 -23.68 2.81 -22.48
CA ALA A 552 -24.15 2.22 -21.23
C ALA A 552 -25.31 3.00 -20.61
N ASN A 553 -26.26 2.29 -19.99
CA ASN A 553 -27.40 2.90 -19.32
C ASN A 553 -26.99 3.38 -17.92
N LEU A 554 -26.24 4.49 -17.86
CA LEU A 554 -25.62 5.00 -16.63
C LEU A 554 -26.62 5.25 -15.48
N ALA A 555 -27.85 5.67 -15.79
CA ALA A 555 -28.89 5.81 -14.77
C ALA A 555 -29.33 4.47 -14.15
N SER A 556 -29.37 3.40 -14.95
CA SER A 556 -29.65 2.05 -14.46
C SER A 556 -28.44 1.46 -13.71
N ARG A 557 -27.22 1.64 -14.22
CA ARG A 557 -25.97 1.22 -13.55
C ARG A 557 -25.76 1.92 -12.20
N LEU A 558 -26.18 3.18 -12.06
CA LEU A 558 -26.22 3.85 -10.76
C LEU A 558 -27.29 3.26 -9.83
N GLY A 559 -28.42 2.80 -10.37
CA GLY A 559 -29.45 2.06 -9.61
C GLY A 559 -28.99 0.67 -9.14
N ASP A 560 -28.22 -0.04 -9.96
CA ASP A 560 -27.54 -1.28 -9.58
C ASP A 560 -26.59 -1.05 -8.39
N LEU A 561 -25.76 -0.01 -8.48
CA LEU A 561 -24.84 0.39 -7.40
C LEU A 561 -25.59 0.84 -6.13
N GLU A 562 -26.74 1.52 -6.26
CA GLU A 562 -27.62 1.87 -5.13
C GLU A 562 -28.14 0.61 -4.42
N ALA A 563 -28.60 -0.39 -5.18
CA ALA A 563 -29.11 -1.64 -4.65
C ALA A 563 -28.02 -2.45 -3.93
N PHE A 564 -26.83 -2.59 -4.53
CA PHE A 564 -25.69 -3.25 -3.90
C PHE A 564 -25.32 -2.59 -2.56
N ASN A 565 -25.17 -1.26 -2.53
CA ASN A 565 -24.83 -0.53 -1.30
C ASN A 565 -25.92 -0.69 -0.22
N LYS A 566 -27.20 -0.65 -0.61
CA LYS A 566 -28.33 -0.84 0.31
C LYS A 566 -28.30 -2.23 0.96
N ASP A 567 -28.10 -3.28 0.16
CA ASP A 567 -28.02 -4.66 0.67
C ASP A 567 -26.78 -4.88 1.55
N MET A 568 -25.62 -4.33 1.14
CA MET A 568 -24.38 -4.40 1.91
C MET A 568 -24.51 -3.73 3.28
N LEU A 569 -25.09 -2.53 3.32
CA LEU A 569 -25.31 -1.79 4.56
C LEU A 569 -26.36 -2.49 5.45
N LYS A 570 -27.39 -3.09 4.86
CA LYS A 570 -28.38 -3.92 5.57
C LYS A 570 -27.74 -5.17 6.18
N LEU A 571 -26.85 -5.85 5.44
CA LEU A 571 -26.14 -7.04 5.93
C LEU A 571 -25.25 -6.68 7.13
N ARG A 572 -24.40 -5.64 7.03
CA ARG A 572 -23.59 -5.17 8.17
C ARG A 572 -24.46 -4.75 9.37
N ALA A 573 -25.58 -4.07 9.13
CA ALA A 573 -26.50 -3.64 10.18
C ALA A 573 -27.27 -4.78 10.87
N SER A 574 -27.39 -5.95 10.23
CA SER A 574 -28.05 -7.12 10.82
C SER A 574 -27.19 -7.89 11.84
N GLY A 575 -25.90 -7.57 11.93
CA GLY A 575 -24.94 -8.29 12.78
C GLY A 575 -24.45 -9.62 12.21
N ASP A 576 -24.82 -10.00 10.98
CA ASP A 576 -24.33 -11.23 10.35
C ASP A 576 -22.86 -11.11 9.93
N LYS A 577 -21.99 -11.69 10.75
CA LYS A 577 -20.53 -11.74 10.58
C LYS A 577 -20.08 -13.01 9.82
N ARG A 578 -20.97 -13.82 9.22
CA ARG A 578 -20.61 -15.02 8.42
C ARG A 578 -20.09 -14.63 7.04
N PHE A 579 -18.92 -15.15 6.65
CA PHE A 579 -18.31 -14.84 5.35
C PHE A 579 -19.21 -15.22 4.16
N GLU A 580 -19.94 -16.33 4.27
CA GLU A 580 -20.81 -16.89 3.24
C GLU A 580 -21.97 -15.95 2.87
N SER A 581 -22.48 -15.17 3.83
CA SER A 581 -23.48 -14.12 3.58
C SER A 581 -22.96 -12.98 2.71
N TRP A 582 -21.65 -12.69 2.78
CA TRP A 582 -20.98 -11.68 1.95
C TRP A 582 -20.63 -12.22 0.56
N VAL A 583 -20.37 -13.52 0.43
CA VAL A 583 -20.27 -14.19 -0.88
C VAL A 583 -21.64 -14.22 -1.57
N ALA A 584 -22.71 -14.51 -0.85
CA ALA A 584 -24.08 -14.42 -1.37
C ALA A 584 -24.48 -13.00 -1.78
N LEU A 585 -24.08 -11.98 -1.01
CA LEU A 585 -24.23 -10.58 -1.41
C LEU A 585 -23.52 -10.29 -2.75
N ALA A 586 -22.27 -10.73 -2.92
CA ALA A 586 -21.56 -10.57 -4.19
C ALA A 586 -22.27 -11.30 -5.34
N ALA A 587 -22.71 -12.54 -5.11
CA ALA A 587 -23.43 -13.35 -6.10
C ALA A 587 -24.76 -12.72 -6.57
N ARG A 588 -25.50 -12.04 -5.68
CA ARG A 588 -26.73 -11.32 -6.05
C ARG A 588 -26.50 -10.14 -7.00
N HIS A 589 -25.31 -9.53 -6.96
CA HIS A 589 -25.02 -8.26 -7.65
C HIS A 589 -23.95 -8.37 -8.75
N GLU A 590 -23.27 -9.53 -8.90
CA GLU A 590 -22.20 -9.72 -9.90
C GLU A 590 -22.65 -9.50 -11.35
N GLN A 591 -23.86 -9.96 -11.70
CA GLN A 591 -24.42 -9.79 -13.04
C GLN A 591 -24.71 -8.32 -13.38
N SER A 592 -25.05 -7.49 -12.39
CA SER A 592 -25.24 -6.05 -12.59
C SER A 592 -23.91 -5.33 -12.79
N LEU A 593 -22.85 -5.73 -12.08
CA LEU A 593 -21.50 -5.22 -12.30
C LEU A 593 -20.97 -5.65 -13.68
N TYR A 594 -21.14 -6.92 -14.04
CA TYR A 594 -20.76 -7.46 -15.35
C TYR A 594 -21.47 -6.75 -16.51
N LEU A 595 -22.75 -6.40 -16.35
CA LEU A 595 -23.53 -5.72 -17.37
C LEU A 595 -22.94 -4.35 -17.76
N LEU A 596 -22.28 -3.63 -16.84
CA LEU A 596 -21.55 -2.41 -17.17
C LEU A 596 -20.36 -2.67 -18.11
N PHE A 597 -19.65 -3.78 -17.93
CA PHE A 597 -18.53 -4.17 -18.81
C PHE A 597 -19.03 -4.66 -20.17
N HIS A 598 -20.14 -5.39 -20.20
CA HIS A 598 -20.83 -5.79 -21.44
C HIS A 598 -21.28 -4.57 -22.26
N GLU A 599 -22.01 -3.62 -21.64
CA GLU A 599 -22.47 -2.41 -22.32
C GLU A 599 -21.31 -1.54 -22.85
N CYS A 600 -20.16 -1.57 -22.18
CA CYS A 600 -18.96 -0.86 -22.62
C CYS A 600 -18.05 -1.66 -23.58
N ALA A 601 -18.36 -2.91 -23.92
CA ALA A 601 -17.41 -3.80 -24.61
C ALA A 601 -16.91 -3.23 -25.95
N SER A 602 -17.79 -2.67 -26.78
CA SER A 602 -17.46 -2.07 -28.08
C SER A 602 -16.52 -0.86 -28.00
N ILE A 603 -16.42 -0.20 -26.84
CA ILE A 603 -15.55 0.97 -26.61
C ILE A 603 -14.41 0.67 -25.65
N ALA A 604 -14.28 -0.57 -25.16
CA ALA A 604 -13.31 -0.91 -24.13
C ALA A 604 -11.86 -1.03 -24.64
N GLN A 605 -11.63 -1.03 -25.97
CA GLN A 605 -10.31 -1.26 -26.56
C GLN A 605 -9.17 -0.44 -25.92
N PRO A 606 -9.28 0.88 -25.68
CA PRO A 606 -8.18 1.64 -25.06
C PRO A 606 -7.83 1.17 -23.63
N LEU A 607 -8.82 0.67 -22.88
CA LEU A 607 -8.60 0.10 -21.55
C LEU A 607 -7.95 -1.29 -21.63
N PHE A 608 -8.32 -2.09 -22.64
CA PHE A 608 -7.71 -3.39 -22.89
C PHE A 608 -6.28 -3.28 -23.45
N ASP A 609 -6.01 -2.28 -24.30
CA ASP A 609 -4.64 -1.93 -24.74
C ASP A 609 -3.77 -1.56 -23.53
N TRP A 610 -4.32 -0.83 -22.55
CA TRP A 610 -3.63 -0.51 -21.30
C TRP A 610 -3.36 -1.75 -20.43
N PHE A 611 -4.34 -2.66 -20.31
CA PHE A 611 -4.09 -3.97 -19.67
C PHE A 611 -3.03 -4.80 -20.43
N GLN A 612 -2.93 -4.67 -21.76
CA GLN A 612 -1.93 -5.34 -22.57
C GLN A 612 -0.52 -4.81 -22.28
N ILE A 613 -0.33 -3.50 -22.14
CA ILE A 613 0.95 -2.90 -21.71
C ILE A 613 1.39 -3.51 -20.36
N GLY A 614 0.49 -3.59 -19.38
CA GLY A 614 0.82 -4.18 -18.08
C GLY A 614 1.11 -5.68 -18.14
N SER A 615 0.46 -6.40 -19.05
CA SER A 615 0.70 -7.82 -19.31
C SER A 615 2.05 -8.04 -20.00
N ASP A 616 2.40 -7.22 -20.99
CA ASP A 616 3.67 -7.27 -21.72
C ASP A 616 4.86 -6.93 -20.81
N TYR A 617 4.71 -5.97 -19.89
CA TYR A 617 5.69 -5.74 -18.82
C TYR A 617 5.96 -7.02 -18.00
N MET A 618 4.90 -7.67 -17.51
CA MET A 618 4.98 -8.93 -16.76
C MET A 618 5.45 -10.12 -17.59
N ALA A 619 5.35 -10.08 -18.92
CA ALA A 619 5.67 -11.18 -19.82
C ALA A 619 7.05 -11.08 -20.48
N LEU A 620 7.62 -9.89 -20.61
CA LEU A 620 8.89 -9.64 -21.31
C LEU A 620 10.06 -9.22 -20.42
N SER A 621 9.78 -8.74 -19.21
CA SER A 621 10.76 -8.00 -18.41
C SER A 621 11.35 -6.79 -19.15
N THR A 622 10.52 -6.07 -19.91
CA THR A 622 10.94 -4.91 -20.71
C THR A 622 10.81 -3.61 -19.93
N SER A 623 11.73 -2.68 -20.13
CA SER A 623 11.62 -1.28 -19.66
C SER A 623 10.69 -0.41 -20.53
N ASP A 624 10.30 -0.89 -21.72
CA ASP A 624 9.44 -0.20 -22.68
C ASP A 624 8.26 -1.11 -23.10
N PRO A 625 7.26 -1.33 -22.22
CA PRO A 625 6.14 -2.23 -22.51
C PRO A 625 5.10 -1.62 -23.46
N CYS A 626 5.14 -0.31 -23.76
CA CYS A 626 4.35 0.26 -24.84
C CYS A 626 4.86 -0.15 -26.23
N ARG A 627 6.11 -0.63 -26.34
CA ARG A 627 6.71 -1.11 -27.59
C ARG A 627 7.37 -2.48 -27.36
N PRO A 628 6.58 -3.56 -27.16
CA PRO A 628 7.09 -4.89 -26.80
C PRO A 628 8.06 -5.48 -27.85
N SER A 629 8.03 -5.01 -29.09
CA SER A 629 8.97 -5.37 -30.16
C SER A 629 10.31 -4.62 -30.15
N ASN A 630 10.54 -3.73 -29.17
CA ASN A 630 11.75 -2.93 -29.05
C ASN A 630 12.89 -3.74 -28.42
N ASP A 631 13.54 -4.59 -29.22
CA ASP A 631 14.69 -5.43 -28.81
C ASP A 631 15.90 -4.61 -28.29
N SER A 632 15.92 -3.28 -28.52
CA SER A 632 16.95 -2.37 -28.01
C SER A 632 16.65 -1.79 -26.62
N ALA A 633 15.43 -1.97 -26.09
CA ALA A 633 15.08 -1.55 -24.75
C ALA A 633 15.86 -2.37 -23.70
N PRO A 634 16.38 -1.72 -22.64
CA PRO A 634 16.89 -2.43 -21.47
C PRO A 634 15.86 -3.42 -20.91
N ARG A 635 16.35 -4.57 -20.45
CA ARG A 635 15.54 -5.58 -19.77
C ARG A 635 15.64 -5.38 -18.27
N VAL A 636 14.49 -5.31 -17.60
CA VAL A 636 14.35 -5.27 -16.14
C VAL A 636 14.66 -6.66 -15.59
N GLU A 637 15.95 -7.02 -15.57
CA GLU A 637 16.43 -8.36 -15.21
C GLU A 637 17.54 -8.26 -14.15
N VAL A 638 17.46 -9.07 -13.09
CA VAL A 638 18.46 -9.13 -12.01
C VAL A 638 19.18 -10.48 -11.98
N ASN A 639 20.50 -10.47 -11.78
CA ASN A 639 21.26 -11.69 -11.47
C ASN A 639 21.34 -11.83 -9.95
N VAL A 640 20.65 -12.81 -9.38
CA VAL A 640 20.47 -12.90 -7.92
C VAL A 640 21.77 -13.28 -7.19
N GLU A 641 22.55 -14.20 -7.75
CA GLU A 641 23.88 -14.52 -7.20
C GLU A 641 24.78 -13.27 -7.21
N LYS A 642 24.76 -12.47 -8.29
CA LYS A 642 25.50 -11.20 -8.37
C LYS A 642 25.01 -10.16 -7.35
N LEU A 643 23.72 -10.14 -7.01
CA LEU A 643 23.21 -9.27 -5.94
C LEU A 643 23.79 -9.67 -4.57
N ILE A 644 23.87 -10.98 -4.29
CA ILE A 644 24.48 -11.49 -3.05
C ILE A 644 25.98 -11.16 -3.00
N GLU A 645 26.69 -11.32 -4.11
CA GLU A 645 28.11 -10.92 -4.24
C GLU A 645 28.30 -9.40 -4.03
N GLU A 646 27.51 -8.55 -4.71
CA GLU A 646 27.56 -7.07 -4.57
C GLU A 646 27.18 -6.58 -3.16
N SER A 647 26.49 -7.40 -2.36
CA SER A 647 26.06 -7.05 -1.00
C SER A 647 27.13 -7.24 0.07
N ASN A 648 28.28 -7.86 -0.24
CA ASN A 648 29.41 -8.08 0.67
C ASN A 648 29.04 -8.73 2.04
N LEU A 649 28.03 -9.61 2.05
CA LEU A 649 27.56 -10.26 3.29
C LEU A 649 28.65 -11.13 3.94
N THR A 650 28.66 -11.22 5.28
CA THR A 650 29.34 -12.31 5.98
C THR A 650 28.64 -13.65 5.74
N ASP A 651 29.27 -14.77 6.12
CA ASP A 651 28.63 -16.08 5.97
C ASP A 651 27.41 -16.21 6.90
N GLU A 652 27.48 -15.68 8.12
CA GLU A 652 26.35 -15.62 9.06
C GLU A 652 25.19 -14.79 8.51
N GLU A 653 25.49 -13.66 7.85
CA GLU A 653 24.47 -12.82 7.23
C GLU A 653 23.82 -13.49 6.02
N PHE A 654 24.59 -14.21 5.20
CA PHE A 654 24.06 -14.98 4.08
C PHE A 654 23.16 -16.12 4.56
N GLU A 655 23.58 -16.91 5.55
CA GLU A 655 22.72 -17.93 6.18
C GLU A 655 21.48 -17.30 6.85
N GLY A 656 21.61 -16.09 7.39
CA GLY A 656 20.49 -15.26 7.84
C GLY A 656 19.47 -14.97 6.73
N VAL A 657 19.93 -14.62 5.52
CA VAL A 657 19.05 -14.47 4.34
C VAL A 657 18.38 -15.81 3.98
N ILE A 658 19.12 -16.93 3.96
CA ILE A 658 18.54 -18.26 3.69
C ILE A 658 17.41 -18.60 4.67
N LYS A 659 17.67 -18.42 5.97
CA LYS A 659 16.70 -18.68 7.05
C LYS A 659 15.45 -17.81 6.91
N GLU A 660 15.62 -16.53 6.60
CA GLU A 660 14.52 -15.59 6.38
C GLU A 660 13.67 -15.93 5.14
N LEU A 661 14.31 -16.29 4.02
CA LEU A 661 13.62 -16.72 2.80
C LEU A 661 12.88 -18.04 3.02
N ASN A 662 13.41 -18.96 3.82
CA ASN A 662 12.74 -20.20 4.19
C ASN A 662 11.53 -19.93 5.11
N ARG A 663 11.66 -19.03 6.10
CA ARG A 663 10.52 -18.59 6.94
C ARG A 663 9.43 -17.91 6.10
N LEU A 664 9.79 -17.08 5.11
CA LEU A 664 8.85 -16.48 4.16
C LEU A 664 8.15 -17.53 3.27
N GLN A 665 8.85 -18.56 2.80
CA GLN A 665 8.24 -19.67 2.07
C GLN A 665 7.23 -20.43 2.94
N THR A 666 7.58 -20.77 4.19
CA THR A 666 6.68 -21.41 5.15
C THR A 666 5.45 -20.55 5.42
N TYR A 667 5.62 -19.26 5.73
CA TYR A 667 4.51 -18.32 5.93
C TYR A 667 3.55 -18.29 4.72
N ILE A 668 4.08 -18.17 3.49
CA ILE A 668 3.27 -18.14 2.27
C ILE A 668 2.63 -19.50 1.95
N LEU A 669 3.23 -20.63 2.34
CA LEU A 669 2.61 -21.95 2.22
C LEU A 669 1.41 -22.08 3.16
N TRP A 670 1.56 -21.73 4.44
CA TRP A 670 0.48 -21.86 5.41
C TRP A 670 -0.67 -20.87 5.20
N GLN A 671 -0.40 -19.69 4.65
CA GLN A 671 -1.44 -18.80 4.12
C GLN A 671 -2.23 -19.42 2.95
N LYS A 672 -1.62 -20.31 2.15
CA LYS A 672 -2.33 -21.06 1.09
C LYS A 672 -3.14 -22.23 1.65
N VAL A 673 -2.65 -22.90 2.69
CA VAL A 673 -3.41 -23.94 3.41
C VAL A 673 -4.65 -23.33 4.05
N TRP A 674 -4.49 -22.24 4.82
CA TRP A 674 -5.60 -21.49 5.41
C TRP A 674 -6.65 -21.10 4.36
N TYR A 675 -6.23 -20.51 3.24
CA TYR A 675 -7.14 -20.15 2.16
C TYR A 675 -7.79 -21.35 1.45
N ASP A 676 -7.22 -22.56 1.54
CA ASP A 676 -7.88 -23.79 1.09
C ASP A 676 -8.99 -24.22 2.04
N LEU A 677 -8.71 -24.21 3.35
CA LEU A 677 -9.69 -24.52 4.40
C LEU A 677 -10.89 -23.56 4.33
N GLU A 678 -10.64 -22.26 4.19
CA GLU A 678 -11.70 -21.23 4.03
C GLU A 678 -12.52 -21.43 2.76
N LEU A 679 -11.92 -21.74 1.61
CA LEU A 679 -12.70 -22.02 0.39
C LEU A 679 -13.54 -23.29 0.53
N ARG A 680 -13.01 -24.36 1.14
CA ARG A 680 -13.78 -25.59 1.38
C ARG A 680 -14.96 -25.34 2.32
N LYS A 681 -14.75 -24.61 3.43
CA LYS A 681 -15.81 -24.12 4.33
C LYS A 681 -16.86 -23.33 3.55
N MET A 682 -16.44 -22.33 2.78
CA MET A 682 -17.31 -21.45 2.00
C MET A 682 -18.19 -22.23 1.00
N TYR A 683 -17.67 -23.26 0.32
CA TYR A 683 -18.50 -24.10 -0.56
C TYR A 683 -19.45 -25.03 0.19
N LEU A 684 -19.05 -25.57 1.35
CA LEU A 684 -19.95 -26.39 2.18
C LEU A 684 -21.06 -25.56 2.84
N LEU A 685 -20.81 -24.29 3.13
CA LEU A 685 -21.74 -23.40 3.80
C LEU A 685 -22.37 -22.35 2.85
N ALA A 686 -22.20 -22.53 1.54
CA ALA A 686 -22.71 -21.64 0.52
C ALA A 686 -24.23 -21.45 0.63
N LEU A 687 -24.68 -20.19 0.62
CA LEU A 687 -26.09 -19.84 0.55
C LEU A 687 -26.61 -20.01 -0.90
N PRO A 688 -27.93 -20.17 -1.12
CA PRO A 688 -28.50 -20.51 -2.43
C PRO A 688 -28.08 -19.58 -3.58
N GLU A 689 -27.90 -18.29 -3.32
CA GLU A 689 -27.48 -17.33 -4.35
C GLU A 689 -26.03 -17.55 -4.82
N ALA A 690 -25.19 -18.17 -3.99
CA ALA A 690 -23.79 -18.44 -4.25
C ALA A 690 -23.47 -19.94 -4.51
N ALA A 691 -24.50 -20.78 -4.62
CA ALA A 691 -24.38 -22.24 -4.72
C ALA A 691 -23.48 -22.70 -5.89
N ALA A 692 -22.69 -23.75 -5.64
CA ALA A 692 -21.79 -24.32 -6.64
C ALA A 692 -22.57 -25.12 -7.71
N PRO A 693 -22.08 -25.21 -8.96
CA PRO A 693 -22.73 -25.96 -10.04
C PRO A 693 -22.95 -27.47 -9.76
N SER A 694 -22.18 -28.06 -8.84
CA SER A 694 -22.36 -29.45 -8.39
C SER A 694 -23.50 -29.67 -7.40
N GLY A 695 -24.19 -28.60 -6.99
CA GLY A 695 -25.25 -28.65 -5.97
C GLY A 695 -24.75 -28.87 -4.54
N LEU A 696 -23.42 -28.84 -4.31
CA LEU A 696 -22.84 -28.96 -2.97
C LEU A 696 -23.38 -27.84 -2.05
N SER A 697 -23.82 -28.24 -0.86
CA SER A 697 -24.54 -27.39 0.08
C SER A 697 -24.35 -27.83 1.54
N SER A 698 -24.86 -27.02 2.48
CA SER A 698 -24.81 -27.35 3.91
C SER A 698 -25.70 -28.54 4.33
N ASN A 699 -26.52 -29.06 3.41
CA ASN A 699 -27.31 -30.28 3.56
C ASN A 699 -26.49 -31.55 3.27
N ASP A 700 -25.38 -31.44 2.53
CA ASP A 700 -24.47 -32.56 2.27
C ASP A 700 -23.61 -32.93 3.50
N ILE A 701 -23.50 -32.02 4.48
CA ILE A 701 -22.70 -32.22 5.69
C ILE A 701 -23.35 -33.32 6.55
N PRO A 702 -22.69 -34.49 6.74
CA PRO A 702 -23.37 -35.68 7.26
C PRO A 702 -23.48 -35.74 8.78
N THR A 703 -22.73 -34.90 9.52
CA THR A 703 -22.74 -34.87 10.99
C THR A 703 -22.67 -33.44 11.53
N GLU A 704 -23.22 -33.23 12.73
CA GLU A 704 -23.10 -31.95 13.42
C GLU A 704 -21.68 -31.70 13.95
N ASN A 705 -20.90 -32.77 14.19
CA ASN A 705 -19.48 -32.65 14.52
C ASN A 705 -18.69 -32.02 13.37
N MET A 706 -18.88 -32.50 12.13
CA MET A 706 -18.28 -31.88 10.95
C MET A 706 -18.73 -30.42 10.83
N ARG A 707 -20.05 -30.15 10.99
CA ARG A 707 -20.59 -28.78 10.93
C ARG A 707 -19.93 -27.83 11.93
N ALA A 708 -19.73 -28.28 13.17
CA ALA A 708 -19.02 -27.50 14.19
C ALA A 708 -17.52 -27.34 13.87
N ARG A 709 -16.84 -28.41 13.43
CA ARG A 709 -15.40 -28.39 13.13
C ARG A 709 -15.04 -27.47 11.95
N ILE A 710 -15.84 -27.44 10.88
CA ILE A 710 -15.56 -26.56 9.73
C ILE A 710 -15.79 -25.07 10.01
N GLN A 711 -16.45 -24.71 11.12
CA GLN A 711 -16.58 -23.31 11.51
C GLN A 711 -15.24 -22.75 12.03
N ASP A 712 -14.45 -23.57 12.72
CA ASP A 712 -13.17 -23.24 13.32
C ASP A 712 -12.00 -23.70 12.42
N THR A 713 -11.84 -22.99 11.31
CA THR A 713 -10.76 -23.18 10.33
C THR A 713 -9.37 -22.91 10.92
N ASP A 714 -9.25 -22.01 11.90
CA ASP A 714 -8.01 -21.76 12.63
C ASP A 714 -7.59 -22.98 13.46
N LYS A 715 -8.51 -23.70 14.10
CA LYS A 715 -8.18 -24.98 14.75
C LYS A 715 -7.76 -26.05 13.76
N LEU A 716 -8.46 -26.22 12.64
CA LEU A 716 -8.07 -27.17 11.59
C LEU A 716 -6.67 -26.85 11.02
N LEU A 717 -6.36 -25.55 10.86
CA LEU A 717 -5.05 -25.08 10.46
C LEU A 717 -3.98 -25.38 11.53
N ARG A 718 -4.30 -25.18 12.82
CA ARG A 718 -3.40 -25.49 13.95
C ARG A 718 -3.04 -26.96 14.00
N ASP A 719 -4.02 -27.85 13.86
CA ASP A 719 -3.81 -29.30 13.91
C ASP A 719 -2.83 -29.73 12.79
N LEU A 720 -2.99 -29.19 11.58
CA LEU A 720 -2.06 -29.40 10.46
C LEU A 720 -0.67 -28.79 10.73
N MET A 721 -0.60 -27.56 11.22
CA MET A 721 0.67 -26.88 11.51
C MET A 721 1.50 -27.61 12.57
N VAL A 722 0.85 -28.13 13.62
CA VAL A 722 1.49 -28.93 14.67
C VAL A 722 1.98 -30.27 14.10
N ALA A 723 1.18 -30.94 13.27
CA ALA A 723 1.56 -32.19 12.61
C ALA A 723 2.77 -32.03 11.67
N GLU A 724 2.90 -30.88 10.99
CA GLU A 724 4.04 -30.56 10.13
C GLU A 724 5.23 -29.91 10.88
N GLY A 725 5.18 -29.80 12.22
CA GLY A 725 6.27 -29.23 13.03
C GLY A 725 6.53 -27.74 12.78
N VAL A 726 5.49 -26.98 12.44
CA VAL A 726 5.60 -25.58 12.01
C VAL A 726 5.71 -24.65 13.20
N GLU A 727 6.69 -23.75 13.15
CA GLU A 727 6.82 -22.62 14.09
C GLU A 727 5.59 -21.70 13.93
N ILE A 728 4.66 -21.77 14.90
CA ILE A 728 3.47 -20.90 14.97
C ILE A 728 3.87 -19.52 15.48
N GLU A 729 3.21 -18.47 15.00
CA GLU A 729 3.38 -17.12 15.54
C GLU A 729 2.86 -17.07 16.98
N ASP A 730 3.76 -16.76 17.90
CA ASP A 730 3.50 -16.73 19.34
C ASP A 730 3.36 -15.29 19.89
N GLY A 731 3.59 -14.29 19.03
CA GLY A 731 3.43 -12.88 19.32
C GLY A 731 4.62 -12.23 20.02
N VAL A 732 5.74 -12.93 20.19
CA VAL A 732 6.98 -12.34 20.73
C VAL A 732 7.70 -11.55 19.65
N CYS A 733 8.01 -10.28 19.94
CA CYS A 733 8.74 -9.36 19.07
C CYS A 733 10.25 -9.38 19.38
N ASP A 734 10.88 -10.55 19.15
CA ASP A 734 12.30 -10.86 19.41
C ASP A 734 13.28 -10.28 18.36
N VAL A 735 12.78 -9.54 17.37
CA VAL A 735 13.54 -8.98 16.26
C VAL A 735 13.31 -7.47 16.10
N PRO A 736 14.38 -6.67 15.91
CA PRO A 736 14.29 -5.20 15.90
C PRO A 736 13.56 -4.60 14.68
N THR A 737 13.03 -5.40 13.75
CA THR A 737 12.27 -4.90 12.58
C THR A 737 10.77 -4.83 12.80
N ARG A 738 10.21 -5.48 13.83
CA ARG A 738 8.76 -5.67 14.01
C ARG A 738 8.37 -5.52 15.47
N GLY A 739 7.32 -4.78 15.74
CA GLY A 739 6.67 -4.71 17.04
C GLY A 739 5.29 -5.37 17.02
N THR A 740 4.47 -5.00 18.01
CA THR A 740 3.11 -5.52 18.23
C THR A 740 2.10 -5.07 17.18
N GLU A 741 2.41 -4.05 16.37
CA GLU A 741 1.59 -3.65 15.23
C GLU A 741 1.46 -4.73 14.15
N THR A 742 2.41 -5.67 14.15
CA THR A 742 2.35 -6.90 13.35
C THR A 742 1.05 -7.69 13.60
N ASN A 743 0.45 -7.58 14.79
CA ASN A 743 -0.80 -8.25 15.14
C ASN A 743 -2.00 -7.81 14.28
N ASP A 744 -2.04 -6.54 13.87
CA ASP A 744 -3.14 -6.00 13.09
C ASP A 744 -2.99 -6.32 11.59
N TYR A 745 -1.75 -6.47 11.12
CA TYR A 745 -1.42 -6.68 9.71
C TYR A 745 -0.28 -7.69 9.52
N PRO A 746 -0.45 -8.96 9.94
CA PRO A 746 0.64 -9.96 9.90
C PRO A 746 1.14 -10.26 8.48
N TRP A 747 0.35 -9.91 7.47
CA TRP A 747 0.68 -10.00 6.06
C TRP A 747 1.62 -8.89 5.55
N ALA A 748 1.82 -7.82 6.32
CA ALA A 748 2.67 -6.68 6.00
C ALA A 748 4.14 -6.92 6.39
N TRP A 749 4.63 -8.15 6.22
CA TRP A 749 6.02 -8.55 6.53
C TRP A 749 7.10 -7.75 5.77
N PHE A 750 6.71 -6.95 4.76
CA PHE A 750 7.55 -6.04 3.98
C PHE A 750 7.55 -4.57 4.45
N ASP A 751 6.85 -4.21 5.53
CA ASP A 751 6.84 -2.85 6.09
C ASP A 751 8.25 -2.36 6.51
N LEU A 752 8.41 -1.05 6.71
CA LEU A 752 9.63 -0.44 7.25
C LEU A 752 10.00 -1.04 8.64
N PRO A 753 11.30 -1.15 8.99
CA PRO A 753 11.73 -1.59 10.33
C PRO A 753 11.18 -0.68 11.44
N ASP A 754 10.58 -1.27 12.47
CA ASP A 754 10.02 -0.61 13.66
C ASP A 754 9.39 0.78 13.40
N PHE A 755 8.54 0.87 12.38
CA PHE A 755 8.00 2.16 11.91
C PHE A 755 7.09 2.87 12.93
N ILE A 756 6.76 2.21 14.05
CA ILE A 756 6.06 2.80 15.19
C ILE A 756 7.01 3.25 16.32
N GLY A 757 8.23 2.72 16.40
CA GLY A 757 9.15 2.99 17.51
C GLY A 757 8.86 2.14 18.75
N GLN A 758 8.37 0.90 18.58
CA GLN A 758 8.07 -0.02 19.68
C GLN A 758 9.29 -0.82 20.17
N GLN A 759 10.31 -0.98 19.33
CA GLN A 759 11.60 -1.58 19.69
C GLN A 759 12.52 -0.56 20.37
N VAL A 760 12.19 0.73 20.26
CA VAL A 760 12.97 1.85 20.82
C VAL A 760 12.89 1.91 22.35
N THR A 761 13.82 1.21 22.98
CA THR A 761 14.66 1.72 24.09
C THR A 761 15.90 0.82 24.20
N ARG A 762 17.09 1.37 23.90
CA ARG A 762 18.35 0.60 23.74
C ARG A 762 18.82 -0.15 24.99
N GLY A 763 18.15 0.00 26.14
CA GLY A 763 18.46 -0.67 27.40
C GLY A 763 17.64 -1.93 27.74
N HIS A 764 16.68 -2.36 26.90
CA HIS A 764 15.65 -3.34 27.30
C HIS A 764 15.64 -4.63 26.45
N GLU A 765 16.80 -5.08 25.96
CA GLU A 765 16.95 -6.34 25.21
C GLU A 765 16.48 -7.60 25.99
N GLN A 766 16.45 -7.52 27.32
CA GLN A 766 16.15 -8.64 28.21
C GLN A 766 14.66 -9.01 28.30
N ALA A 767 13.75 -8.18 27.78
CA ALA A 767 12.31 -8.42 27.79
C ALA A 767 11.63 -7.89 26.51
N PRO A 768 11.59 -8.66 25.41
CA PRO A 768 10.95 -8.24 24.17
C PRO A 768 9.44 -8.02 24.38
N PRO A 769 8.83 -7.01 23.72
CA PRO A 769 7.39 -6.80 23.79
C PRO A 769 6.65 -8.01 23.18
N ARG A 770 5.43 -8.26 23.68
CA ARG A 770 4.59 -9.37 23.22
C ARG A 770 3.17 -8.90 22.94
N TYR A 771 2.58 -9.43 21.88
CA TYR A 771 1.14 -9.32 21.60
C TYR A 771 0.45 -10.68 21.67
N VAL A 772 -0.89 -10.69 21.72
CA VAL A 772 -1.69 -11.89 21.53
C VAL A 772 -2.14 -11.95 20.07
N PRO A 773 -1.68 -12.93 19.26
CA PRO A 773 -2.04 -13.02 17.84
C PRO A 773 -3.56 -13.11 17.62
N LYS A 774 -4.10 -12.21 16.78
CA LYS A 774 -5.53 -12.15 16.42
C LYS A 774 -5.97 -13.24 15.45
N VAL A 775 -5.04 -13.79 14.68
CA VAL A 775 -5.26 -14.83 13.66
C VAL A 775 -4.14 -15.85 13.74
N LEU A 776 -4.42 -17.11 13.43
CA LEU A 776 -3.37 -18.12 13.37
C LEU A 776 -2.48 -17.94 12.13
N SER A 777 -1.16 -17.93 12.32
CA SER A 777 -0.18 -18.01 11.23
C SER A 777 1.08 -18.73 11.65
N ALA A 778 1.91 -19.12 10.68
CA ALA A 778 3.32 -19.42 10.93
C ALA A 778 4.05 -18.14 11.38
N LYS A 779 5.21 -18.31 12.06
CA LYS A 779 6.06 -17.22 12.54
C LYS A 779 6.38 -16.23 11.41
N ILE A 780 6.16 -14.95 11.67
CA ILE A 780 6.13 -13.92 10.63
C ILE A 780 7.55 -13.55 10.18
N PRO A 781 7.81 -13.36 8.87
CA PRO A 781 9.14 -13.03 8.38
C PRO A 781 9.61 -11.62 8.79
N ALA A 782 10.75 -11.55 9.47
CA ALA A 782 11.38 -10.30 9.92
C ALA A 782 12.18 -9.58 8.82
N LEU A 783 12.78 -10.36 7.90
CA LEU A 783 13.58 -9.91 6.75
C LEU A 783 14.77 -8.97 7.12
N ASN A 784 15.42 -9.22 8.25
CA ASN A 784 16.50 -8.39 8.81
C ASN A 784 17.74 -8.42 7.91
N HIS A 785 18.22 -9.63 7.59
CA HIS A 785 19.37 -9.86 6.72
C HIS A 785 19.03 -9.59 5.25
N THR A 786 17.82 -9.94 4.83
CA THR A 786 17.29 -9.70 3.49
C THR A 786 17.38 -8.22 3.09
N ARG A 787 17.19 -7.29 4.03
CA ARG A 787 17.35 -5.84 3.78
C ARG A 787 18.78 -5.41 3.45
N LYS A 788 19.80 -6.17 3.85
CA LYS A 788 21.20 -5.89 3.49
C LYS A 788 21.47 -6.09 1.98
N VAL A 789 20.63 -6.87 1.30
CA VAL A 789 20.67 -7.08 -0.17
C VAL A 789 19.95 -5.95 -0.94
N LEU A 790 19.15 -5.14 -0.26
CA LEU A 790 18.30 -4.12 -0.90
C LEU A 790 19.10 -3.07 -1.70
N PRO A 791 20.21 -2.50 -1.22
CA PRO A 791 20.96 -1.50 -1.99
C PRO A 791 21.50 -2.03 -3.33
N ALA A 792 21.97 -3.27 -3.37
CA ALA A 792 22.42 -3.92 -4.60
C ALA A 792 21.25 -4.13 -5.58
N PHE A 793 20.08 -4.54 -5.06
CA PHE A 793 18.87 -4.69 -5.87
C PHE A 793 18.39 -3.37 -6.46
N VAL A 794 18.30 -2.29 -5.66
CA VAL A 794 17.91 -0.96 -6.13
C VAL A 794 18.87 -0.47 -7.21
N ALA A 795 20.19 -0.61 -7.00
CA ALA A 795 21.18 -0.26 -8.00
C ALA A 795 21.09 -1.11 -9.28
N ALA A 796 20.65 -2.37 -9.19
CA ALA A 796 20.40 -3.22 -10.36
C ALA A 796 19.15 -2.79 -11.13
N ILE A 797 18.07 -2.41 -10.44
CA ILE A 797 16.85 -1.89 -11.08
C ILE A 797 17.11 -0.51 -11.71
N ASP A 798 17.77 0.44 -11.04
CA ASP A 798 18.05 1.78 -11.60
C ASP A 798 18.85 1.69 -12.91
N ARG A 799 19.82 0.77 -12.99
CA ARG A 799 20.57 0.46 -14.22
C ARG A 799 19.72 -0.20 -15.32
N ALA A 800 18.60 -0.80 -14.97
CA ALA A 800 17.72 -1.53 -15.90
C ALA A 800 16.48 -0.74 -16.31
N THR A 801 16.17 0.37 -15.63
CA THR A 801 15.08 1.30 -15.96
C THR A 801 15.61 2.56 -16.68
N PRO A 802 14.78 3.25 -17.47
CA PRO A 802 15.17 4.53 -18.08
C PRO A 802 15.38 5.62 -17.02
N ASP A 803 16.23 6.61 -17.33
CA ASP A 803 16.35 7.82 -16.51
C ASP A 803 15.12 8.72 -16.71
N TRP A 804 14.02 8.37 -16.05
CA TRP A 804 12.73 9.06 -16.15
C TRP A 804 12.77 10.53 -15.76
N LYS A 805 13.75 10.94 -14.95
CA LYS A 805 13.91 12.31 -14.47
C LYS A 805 14.56 13.21 -15.53
N ASN A 806 15.62 12.72 -16.18
CA ASN A 806 16.41 13.50 -17.14
C ASN A 806 16.10 13.17 -18.62
N GLY A 807 15.33 12.11 -18.89
CA GLY A 807 15.14 11.54 -20.22
C GLY A 807 13.92 12.07 -20.99
N PHE A 808 14.14 12.21 -22.31
CA PHE A 808 13.17 12.40 -23.40
C PHE A 808 12.68 13.82 -23.69
N GLU A 809 12.82 14.21 -24.96
CA GLU A 809 12.16 15.37 -25.54
C GLU A 809 10.63 15.17 -25.51
N ASN A 810 9.99 15.91 -24.63
CA ASN A 810 8.58 15.76 -24.25
C ASN A 810 7.62 15.70 -25.45
N LYS A 811 7.00 14.53 -25.67
CA LYS A 811 5.81 14.36 -26.53
C LYS A 811 4.77 13.46 -25.85
N PRO A 812 3.46 13.73 -25.99
CA PRO A 812 2.41 12.90 -25.40
C PRO A 812 2.40 11.47 -25.98
N GLY A 813 2.15 10.47 -25.13
CA GLY A 813 1.76 9.11 -25.56
C GLY A 813 2.88 8.07 -25.74
N MET A 814 3.91 8.02 -24.90
CA MET A 814 4.99 7.00 -25.02
C MET A 814 5.42 6.39 -23.68
N CYS A 815 5.72 5.09 -23.69
CA CYS A 815 6.82 4.52 -22.91
C CYS A 815 8.12 4.65 -23.73
N GLY A 816 9.27 4.81 -23.06
CA GLY A 816 10.61 4.52 -23.59
C GLY A 816 11.21 5.44 -24.69
N PRO A 817 12.56 5.45 -24.85
CA PRO A 817 13.25 6.12 -25.95
C PRO A 817 12.77 5.65 -27.33
N ILE A 818 12.73 6.53 -28.33
CA ILE A 818 12.54 6.11 -29.74
C ILE A 818 13.85 5.55 -30.35
N GLY A 819 15.01 5.85 -29.77
CA GLY A 819 16.32 5.36 -30.22
C GLY A 819 17.26 5.04 -29.07
N GLY A 820 18.17 4.09 -29.28
CA GLY A 820 19.17 3.69 -28.29
C GLY A 820 20.12 4.84 -27.95
N GLY A 821 20.05 5.31 -26.70
CA GLY A 821 20.87 6.38 -26.12
C GLY A 821 21.00 6.13 -24.61
N PRO A 822 22.11 6.56 -23.98
CA PRO A 822 22.93 5.66 -23.19
C PRO A 822 22.31 5.26 -21.84
N SER A 823 22.54 4.01 -21.46
CA SER A 823 22.55 3.60 -20.04
C SER A 823 23.43 4.57 -19.26
N ARG A 824 22.97 5.03 -18.09
CA ARG A 824 23.74 5.93 -17.21
C ARG A 824 25.18 5.43 -17.05
N THR A 825 26.15 6.24 -17.45
CA THR A 825 27.56 6.05 -17.09
C THR A 825 27.71 6.40 -15.61
N GLY A 826 28.05 5.40 -14.79
CA GLY A 826 27.88 5.48 -13.34
C GLY A 826 28.62 6.63 -12.66
N THR A 827 27.95 7.28 -11.70
CA THR A 827 28.57 8.24 -10.77
C THR A 827 28.02 8.04 -9.36
N THR A 828 28.91 7.54 -8.49
CA THR A 828 28.98 7.72 -7.03
C THR A 828 27.75 7.49 -6.14
N THR A 829 27.90 6.48 -5.29
CA THR A 829 27.16 6.19 -4.05
C THR A 829 27.11 7.36 -3.05
N ALA A 830 25.95 7.49 -2.39
CA ALA A 830 25.78 8.18 -1.11
C ALA A 830 24.57 7.55 -0.37
N ALA A 831 24.61 7.25 0.93
CA ALA A 831 25.73 7.25 1.87
C ALA A 831 25.43 6.43 3.15
N GLN A 832 26.50 5.90 3.76
CA GLN A 832 26.71 5.52 5.18
C GLN A 832 28.24 5.57 5.42
N SER A 833 28.81 5.90 6.59
CA SER A 833 28.30 6.53 7.83
C SER A 833 29.49 6.99 8.73
N SER A 834 29.19 7.45 9.96
CA SER A 834 30.07 7.62 11.15
C SER A 834 31.21 8.68 11.16
N VAL A 835 31.06 9.72 12.00
CA VAL A 835 31.89 10.06 13.21
C VAL A 835 33.44 10.01 13.07
N ASP A 836 34.25 11.03 13.46
CA ASP A 836 34.00 12.42 13.93
C ASP A 836 35.32 13.25 14.09
N VAL A 837 35.20 14.58 14.28
CA VAL A 837 36.01 15.52 15.13
C VAL A 837 37.57 15.59 14.99
N PRO A 838 38.27 16.77 15.00
CA PRO A 838 38.00 18.12 14.46
C PRO A 838 39.27 18.78 13.80
N SER A 839 39.39 20.12 13.78
CA SER A 839 40.59 20.95 13.44
C SER A 839 40.86 21.17 11.92
N SER A 840 41.32 22.32 11.39
CA SER A 840 41.65 23.66 11.95
C SER A 840 41.69 24.75 10.83
N TYR A 841 41.42 26.00 11.22
CA TYR A 841 41.95 27.29 10.71
C TYR A 841 42.34 27.51 9.23
N GLY A 842 41.75 28.58 8.65
CA GLY A 842 42.56 29.70 8.10
C GLY A 842 42.48 29.97 6.59
N GLY A 843 42.26 31.24 6.20
CA GLY A 843 42.47 31.72 4.82
C GLY A 843 41.51 32.83 4.37
N GLU A 844 41.96 34.09 4.38
CA GLU A 844 41.16 35.29 4.06
C GLU A 844 40.98 35.62 2.57
N GLU A 845 39.97 36.47 2.30
CA GLU A 845 39.85 37.49 1.23
C GLU A 845 40.55 37.33 -0.15
N LYS A 846 39.77 37.56 -1.23
CA LYS A 846 39.84 38.85 -1.99
C LYS A 846 38.75 39.08 -3.07
N LYS A 847 37.87 40.05 -2.77
CA LYS A 847 37.47 41.21 -3.60
C LYS A 847 37.88 41.24 -5.10
N LYS A 848 36.90 41.35 -6.04
CA LYS A 848 36.45 42.59 -6.77
C LYS A 848 35.97 42.40 -8.24
N LYS A 849 34.89 43.14 -8.57
CA LYS A 849 34.54 43.83 -9.85
C LYS A 849 34.26 42.98 -11.11
N LYS A 850 33.06 43.08 -11.74
CA LYS A 850 32.43 44.17 -12.54
C LYS A 850 32.91 44.25 -14.01
N PHE A 851 32.02 43.88 -14.95
CA PHE A 851 31.74 44.43 -16.30
C PHE A 851 30.49 43.63 -16.80
N GLY A 852 29.47 44.12 -17.51
CA GLY A 852 29.29 45.29 -18.38
C GLY A 852 29.73 44.93 -19.81
N LEU A 853 28.96 45.10 -20.91
CA LEU A 853 27.64 45.72 -21.14
C LEU A 853 27.17 45.35 -22.59
N PHE A 854 25.92 45.68 -22.98
CA PHE A 854 25.34 45.57 -24.36
C PHE A 854 25.11 44.15 -24.93
N GLY A 855 24.23 43.92 -25.93
CA GLY A 855 23.31 44.84 -26.63
C GLY A 855 22.44 44.13 -27.69
N LYS A 856 21.31 44.76 -28.11
CA LYS A 856 20.26 44.20 -29.00
C LYS A 856 20.64 44.13 -30.50
N LYS A 857 19.80 43.38 -31.26
CA LYS A 857 19.63 43.30 -32.73
C LYS A 857 20.65 42.39 -33.43
N LYS A 858 20.28 41.67 -34.50
CA LYS A 858 19.02 41.68 -35.28
C LYS A 858 18.11 40.50 -34.96
#